data_AF-A0A0H4I5A0-F1
#
_entry.id   AF-A0A0H4I5A0-F1
#
_cell.length_a   1.000
_cell.length_b   1.000
_cell.length_c   1.000
_cell.angle_alpha   90.00
_cell.angle_beta   90.00
_cell.angle_gamma   90.00
#
_symmetry.space_group_name_H-M   'P 1'
#
loop_
_entity.id
_entity.type
_entity.pdbx_description
1 polymer ?
#
loop_
_entity_poly.entity_id
_entity_poly.type
_entity_poly.pdbx_seq_one_letter_code
_entity_poly.pdbx_strand_id
1 'polypeptide(L)'
;MIVTATARQRPRDFCQLSALVALMIFLLAHNTASAQQDATFSSFFGGSSAGQGDFLPVDQALPFNYRTDGDALILEWDIAPEHYLYKSRIAVTPVSAGINLGELEFERPGVITNDEFFGEMAVFYDPIQARQPIRLPAGVTEAELQVSYQGCASAGLCYPPQTRDLLFYANSNGLSTAAPGEAINSNATPDASNSRPNPADAVSDTRSASGLAGFMSQQPSWLIVGVFFLLGLGLTFTPCVLPMIPIIASLVSGQNTRSSAHALVLASSYVLGMALTYAAAGVLTGLLGASFNLQAQLQSPVVLSVFAALFIVFALAMFDVFELQLPAFIRNPLSNASQNLSGGRIASLFGIGALSALVVSPCVSAPLAGGLLYISATQDAVIGGLALLALGLGMGVPLIAVAVGGRKILPTSGVWMKTVKHGYGIMLLAVAIWLLERMLAPWLTLTLWGLLIALVGVQLGAFDAAKAGWQRTRKGLGLVAFAWGMALLAGALAGANDPLQPLAPFTAGNSGSGAGSADSHANFQRTSEPQQIRQLLQQAQAAGKPALLDFYADWCIACKVMERNVFSDAEVVQALVPYSLIQLDMTANTSQQQALLDELGLFGPPGILFYNIGGQEIGHQRILGEMNRGEFLQHLNGVDTRG
;
A
#
# COMPACT_ATOMS: atom_id res chain seq x y z
N MET A 1 -4.84 70.54 -19.73
CA MET A 1 -4.33 71.17 -18.49
C MET A 1 -3.44 70.18 -17.76
N ILE A 2 -2.50 70.68 -16.94
CA ILE A 2 -1.56 69.89 -16.14
C ILE A 2 -2.13 69.64 -14.75
N VAL A 3 -2.09 68.40 -14.25
CA VAL A 3 -1.70 68.09 -12.86
C VAL A 3 -0.98 66.74 -12.86
N THR A 4 0.28 66.73 -12.43
CA THR A 4 1.01 65.51 -12.02
C THR A 4 0.94 65.36 -10.50
N ALA A 5 0.74 64.13 -10.01
CA ALA A 5 0.80 63.84 -8.57
C ALA A 5 1.40 62.44 -8.32
N THR A 6 2.73 62.37 -8.22
CA THR A 6 3.45 61.15 -7.80
C THR A 6 3.46 61.01 -6.28
N ALA A 7 3.00 59.87 -5.76
CA ALA A 7 3.19 59.49 -4.35
C ALA A 7 3.95 58.16 -4.26
N ARG A 8 5.04 58.11 -3.48
CA ARG A 8 6.06 57.05 -3.51
C ARG A 8 6.32 56.43 -2.13
N GLN A 9 5.44 55.52 -1.69
CA GLN A 9 5.58 54.75 -0.44
C GLN A 9 4.89 53.39 -0.58
N ARG A 10 5.39 52.28 -0.01
CA ARG A 10 6.75 51.97 0.48
C ARG A 10 6.93 50.45 0.52
N PRO A 11 8.06 49.85 0.07
CA PRO A 11 8.26 48.41 0.17
C PRO A 11 8.66 48.03 1.60
N ARG A 12 7.72 47.55 2.42
CA ARG A 12 8.00 47.05 3.78
C ARG A 12 7.55 45.61 4.01
N ASP A 13 6.35 45.24 3.60
CA ASP A 13 5.77 43.93 3.92
C ASP A 13 6.51 42.79 3.19
N PHE A 14 6.90 43.04 1.93
CA PHE A 14 7.78 42.14 1.17
C PHE A 14 9.17 41.98 1.79
N CYS A 15 9.64 43.00 2.55
CA CYS A 15 10.91 42.93 3.27
C CYS A 15 10.80 42.08 4.53
N GLN A 16 9.66 42.09 5.24
CA GLN A 16 9.44 41.19 6.37
C GLN A 16 9.21 39.74 5.90
N LEU A 17 8.49 39.51 4.80
CA LEU A 17 8.36 38.17 4.24
C LEU A 17 9.72 37.64 3.74
N SER A 18 10.50 38.46 3.02
CA SER A 18 11.85 38.09 2.60
C SER A 18 12.82 37.92 3.77
N ALA A 19 12.65 38.66 4.88
CA ALA A 19 13.46 38.49 6.08
C ALA A 19 13.08 37.21 6.83
N LEU A 20 11.79 36.85 6.93
CA LEU A 20 11.36 35.58 7.51
C LEU A 20 11.86 34.38 6.71
N VAL A 21 11.74 34.40 5.38
CA VAL A 21 12.24 33.30 4.54
C VAL A 21 13.78 33.27 4.52
N ALA A 22 14.45 34.42 4.53
CA ALA A 22 15.92 34.46 4.68
C ALA A 22 16.38 33.97 6.06
N LEU A 23 15.66 34.29 7.15
CA LEU A 23 15.93 33.77 8.50
C LEU A 23 15.74 32.25 8.53
N MET A 24 14.69 31.74 7.89
CA MET A 24 14.43 30.29 7.76
C MET A 24 15.59 29.61 7.01
N ILE A 25 16.02 30.16 5.87
CA ILE A 25 17.17 29.66 5.10
C ILE A 25 18.48 29.79 5.89
N PHE A 26 18.65 30.84 6.70
CA PHE A 26 19.85 31.05 7.53
C PHE A 26 19.92 30.07 8.72
N LEU A 27 18.77 29.73 9.31
CA LEU A 27 18.62 28.68 10.33
C LEU A 27 18.88 27.28 9.74
N LEU A 28 18.38 27.01 8.53
CA LEU A 28 18.71 25.80 7.78
C LEU A 28 20.21 25.74 7.40
N ALA A 29 20.83 26.86 7.06
CA ALA A 29 22.23 26.92 6.63
C ALA A 29 23.27 26.90 7.77
N HIS A 30 22.89 27.14 9.02
CA HIS A 30 23.83 27.10 10.17
C HIS A 30 24.01 25.71 10.79
N ASN A 31 23.32 24.69 10.30
CA ASN A 31 23.34 23.34 10.86
C ASN A 31 24.25 22.36 10.08
N THR A 32 25.45 22.79 9.70
CA THR A 32 26.45 21.95 8.97
C THR A 32 27.90 22.15 9.44
N ALA A 33 28.14 22.28 10.77
CA ALA A 33 29.52 22.42 11.30
C ALA A 33 29.82 21.85 12.70
N SER A 34 29.01 20.94 13.27
CA SER A 34 29.41 20.13 14.44
C SER A 34 28.50 18.91 14.64
N ALA A 35 29.05 17.81 15.16
CA ALA A 35 28.30 16.59 15.48
C ALA A 35 27.60 16.66 16.86
N GLN A 36 26.76 15.65 17.14
CA GLN A 36 26.09 15.36 18.42
C GLN A 36 25.02 16.38 18.89
N GLN A 37 23.78 16.21 18.42
CA GLN A 37 22.66 15.89 19.33
C GLN A 37 21.44 15.36 18.56
N ASP A 38 21.03 14.14 18.89
CA ASP A 38 19.86 13.45 18.34
C ASP A 38 18.56 13.76 19.09
N ALA A 39 17.44 13.27 18.55
CA ALA A 39 16.16 13.09 19.25
C ALA A 39 15.46 14.37 19.77
N THR A 40 14.97 15.22 18.85
CA THR A 40 13.73 15.98 19.13
C THR A 40 12.93 16.42 17.90
N PHE A 41 13.57 16.69 16.75
CA PHE A 41 12.86 17.24 15.57
C PHE A 41 12.38 16.18 14.57
N SER A 42 12.94 14.98 14.61
CA SER A 42 12.61 13.86 13.70
C SER A 42 11.23 13.23 13.95
N SER A 43 10.62 13.42 15.12
CA SER A 43 9.31 12.85 15.46
C SER A 43 8.10 13.61 14.89
N PHE A 44 8.30 14.81 14.33
CA PHE A 44 7.19 15.69 13.92
C PHE A 44 7.00 15.81 12.40
N PHE A 45 8.00 15.44 11.60
CA PHE A 45 7.94 15.50 10.13
C PHE A 45 8.58 14.25 9.47
N GLY A 46 7.89 13.12 9.57
CA GLY A 46 8.02 11.98 8.63
C GLY A 46 9.39 11.32 8.49
N GLY A 47 9.82 10.54 9.48
CA GLY A 47 11.10 9.81 9.49
C GLY A 47 11.02 8.28 9.27
N SER A 48 9.87 7.75 8.84
CA SER A 48 9.62 6.31 8.57
C SER A 48 8.21 6.17 7.95
N SER A 49 7.91 5.33 6.95
CA SER A 49 8.70 4.40 6.13
C SER A 49 8.14 4.41 4.68
N ALA A 50 8.73 3.67 3.73
CA ALA A 50 8.38 3.75 2.30
C ALA A 50 7.35 2.70 1.84
N GLY A 51 6.53 3.06 0.83
CA GLY A 51 5.86 2.06 -0.03
C GLY A 51 4.44 2.28 -0.60
N GLN A 52 4.34 2.37 -1.93
CA GLN A 52 3.53 1.50 -2.82
C GLN A 52 1.98 1.74 -3.15
N GLY A 53 1.49 1.29 -4.34
CA GLY A 53 0.14 0.73 -4.82
C GLY A 53 0.18 0.14 -6.31
N ASP A 54 -0.45 -0.88 -6.95
CA ASP A 54 -1.17 -2.16 -6.65
C ASP A 54 -1.31 -3.12 -7.92
N PHE A 55 -0.66 -4.33 -7.97
CA PHE A 55 -0.30 -5.18 -9.18
C PHE A 55 -1.42 -6.01 -9.88
N LEU A 56 -1.43 -6.06 -11.23
CA LEU A 56 -2.36 -6.83 -12.11
C LEU A 56 -2.58 -8.32 -11.71
N PRO A 57 -3.81 -8.88 -11.82
CA PRO A 57 -4.06 -10.30 -11.50
C PRO A 57 -3.54 -11.26 -12.58
N VAL A 58 -3.02 -12.41 -12.16
CA VAL A 58 -2.31 -13.36 -13.04
C VAL A 58 -3.17 -13.87 -14.20
N ASP A 59 -4.45 -14.15 -13.95
CA ASP A 59 -5.41 -14.61 -14.98
C ASP A 59 -5.64 -13.61 -16.12
N GLN A 60 -5.26 -12.34 -15.93
CA GLN A 60 -5.38 -11.27 -16.93
C GLN A 60 -4.04 -10.95 -17.61
N ALA A 61 -2.92 -11.22 -16.94
CA ALA A 61 -1.57 -11.07 -17.49
C ALA A 61 -1.13 -12.26 -18.34
N LEU A 62 -1.57 -13.47 -17.97
CA LEU A 62 -1.31 -14.73 -18.67
C LEU A 62 -2.62 -15.51 -18.92
N PRO A 63 -3.57 -14.98 -19.72
CA PRO A 63 -4.81 -15.69 -20.06
C PRO A 63 -4.52 -17.08 -20.64
N PHE A 64 -4.91 -18.10 -19.90
CA PHE A 64 -4.67 -19.50 -20.20
C PHE A 64 -5.95 -20.20 -20.65
N ASN A 65 -5.90 -20.82 -21.83
CA ASN A 65 -6.97 -21.65 -22.37
C ASN A 65 -6.41 -23.02 -22.78
N TYR A 66 -7.30 -24.01 -22.89
CA TYR A 66 -6.96 -25.32 -23.43
C TYR A 66 -8.06 -25.85 -24.35
N ARG A 67 -7.67 -26.70 -25.30
CA ARG A 67 -8.60 -27.52 -26.10
C ARG A 67 -8.04 -28.92 -26.32
N THR A 68 -8.91 -29.89 -26.47
CA THR A 68 -8.55 -31.25 -26.90
C THR A 68 -8.55 -31.33 -28.43
N ASP A 69 -7.52 -31.95 -29.00
CA ASP A 69 -7.31 -32.18 -30.43
C ASP A 69 -6.87 -33.64 -30.66
N GLY A 70 -7.85 -34.53 -30.83
CA GLY A 70 -7.60 -35.98 -30.93
C GLY A 70 -6.88 -36.53 -29.70
N ASP A 71 -5.72 -37.15 -29.91
CA ASP A 71 -4.85 -37.73 -28.86
C ASP A 71 -3.89 -36.70 -28.22
N ALA A 72 -4.14 -35.40 -28.41
CA ALA A 72 -3.32 -34.33 -27.87
C ALA A 72 -4.16 -33.25 -27.17
N LEU A 73 -3.54 -32.63 -26.16
CA LEU A 73 -4.04 -31.43 -25.51
C LEU A 73 -3.26 -30.23 -26.06
N ILE A 74 -3.96 -29.22 -26.57
CA ILE A 74 -3.35 -27.96 -26.99
C ILE A 74 -3.59 -26.94 -25.88
N LEU A 75 -2.49 -26.38 -25.39
CA LEU A 75 -2.42 -25.36 -24.36
C LEU A 75 -2.10 -24.02 -25.03
N GLU A 76 -2.85 -22.98 -24.69
CA GLU A 76 -2.72 -21.65 -25.27
C GLU A 76 -2.56 -20.60 -24.18
N TRP A 77 -1.52 -19.77 -24.32
CA TRP A 77 -1.33 -18.58 -23.49
C TRP A 77 -1.37 -17.35 -24.40
N ASP A 78 -2.37 -16.50 -24.22
CA ASP A 78 -2.51 -15.23 -24.94
C ASP A 78 -1.77 -14.13 -24.17
N ILE A 79 -0.43 -14.22 -24.17
CA ILE A 79 0.46 -13.43 -23.30
C ILE A 79 0.20 -11.93 -23.50
N ALA A 80 -0.15 -11.24 -22.41
CA ALA A 80 -0.42 -9.81 -22.46
C ALA A 80 0.85 -8.99 -22.77
N PRO A 81 0.75 -7.83 -23.45
CA PRO A 81 1.89 -6.95 -23.65
C PRO A 81 2.60 -6.59 -22.34
N GLU A 82 3.92 -6.40 -22.41
CA GLU A 82 4.82 -6.21 -21.25
C GLU A 82 4.82 -7.36 -20.23
N HIS A 83 4.41 -8.55 -20.65
CA HIS A 83 4.57 -9.79 -19.90
C HIS A 83 5.28 -10.85 -20.74
N TYR A 84 5.81 -11.87 -20.07
CA TYR A 84 6.44 -13.01 -20.73
C TYR A 84 6.32 -14.28 -19.90
N LEU A 85 6.29 -15.42 -20.59
CA LEU A 85 6.11 -16.76 -20.01
C LEU A 85 7.41 -17.56 -20.12
N TYR A 86 7.85 -18.18 -19.04
CA TYR A 86 9.09 -18.97 -19.02
C TYR A 86 8.90 -20.35 -19.65
N LYS A 87 9.58 -20.63 -20.76
CA LYS A 87 9.53 -21.94 -21.43
C LYS A 87 9.90 -23.10 -20.49
N SER A 88 10.86 -22.87 -19.59
CA SER A 88 11.35 -23.83 -18.60
C SER A 88 10.46 -23.99 -17.35
N ARG A 89 9.40 -23.18 -17.20
CA ARG A 89 8.45 -23.25 -16.07
C ARG A 89 7.05 -23.69 -16.49
N ILE A 90 6.87 -24.16 -17.73
CA ILE A 90 5.63 -24.74 -18.22
C ILE A 90 5.76 -26.27 -18.12
N ALA A 91 4.90 -26.90 -17.34
CA ALA A 91 4.90 -28.33 -17.11
C ALA A 91 3.48 -28.90 -17.08
N VAL A 92 3.32 -30.13 -17.59
CA VAL A 92 2.07 -30.89 -17.52
C VAL A 92 2.31 -32.17 -16.74
N THR A 93 1.50 -32.44 -15.73
CA THR A 93 1.57 -33.63 -14.89
C THR A 93 0.24 -34.39 -14.91
N PRO A 94 0.24 -35.73 -14.97
CA PRO A 94 -0.99 -36.51 -14.89
C PRO A 94 -1.41 -36.68 -13.42
N VAL A 95 -2.68 -36.41 -13.13
CA VAL A 95 -3.26 -36.62 -11.79
C VAL A 95 -3.81 -38.04 -11.66
N SER A 96 -4.49 -38.55 -12.69
CA SER A 96 -4.98 -39.94 -12.70
C SER A 96 -3.93 -40.96 -13.19
N ALA A 97 -3.89 -42.11 -12.51
CA ALA A 97 -2.81 -43.09 -12.65
C ALA A 97 -2.85 -43.86 -13.99
N GLY A 98 -1.67 -44.08 -14.59
CA GLY A 98 -1.50 -44.90 -15.80
C GLY A 98 -1.49 -44.13 -17.13
N ILE A 99 -1.69 -42.81 -17.10
CA ILE A 99 -1.52 -41.94 -18.28
C ILE A 99 -0.03 -41.85 -18.64
N ASN A 100 0.29 -41.96 -19.93
CA ASN A 100 1.62 -41.68 -20.45
C ASN A 100 1.59 -40.36 -21.25
N LEU A 101 2.29 -39.35 -20.76
CA LEU A 101 2.48 -38.07 -21.47
C LEU A 101 3.69 -38.17 -22.42
N GLY A 102 3.56 -37.53 -23.60
CA GLY A 102 4.70 -37.27 -24.48
C GLY A 102 5.54 -36.08 -24.02
N GLU A 103 6.58 -35.73 -24.79
CA GLU A 103 7.31 -34.48 -24.60
C GLU A 103 6.43 -33.28 -25.03
N LEU A 104 6.61 -32.12 -24.37
CA LEU A 104 5.81 -30.91 -24.61
C LEU A 104 6.37 -30.13 -25.81
N GLU A 105 5.66 -30.17 -26.94
CA GLU A 105 6.08 -29.53 -28.18
C GLU A 105 5.60 -28.07 -28.21
N PHE A 106 6.50 -27.10 -28.37
CA PHE A 106 6.16 -25.68 -28.49
C PHE A 106 6.18 -25.25 -29.96
N GLU A 107 5.19 -24.46 -30.38
CA GLU A 107 5.09 -23.95 -31.77
C GLU A 107 6.33 -23.17 -32.22
N ARG A 108 6.98 -22.47 -31.29
CA ARG A 108 8.15 -21.61 -31.55
C ARG A 108 9.28 -21.88 -30.54
N PRO A 109 10.55 -21.63 -30.91
CA PRO A 109 11.64 -21.57 -29.93
C PRO A 109 11.44 -20.36 -29.00
N GLY A 110 11.82 -20.50 -27.73
CA GLY A 110 11.83 -19.37 -26.80
C GLY A 110 13.00 -18.42 -27.10
N VAL A 111 12.78 -17.13 -26.90
CA VAL A 111 13.83 -16.11 -26.95
C VAL A 111 14.69 -16.25 -25.68
N ILE A 112 16.01 -16.22 -25.80
CA ILE A 112 16.88 -16.22 -24.63
C ILE A 112 17.02 -14.77 -24.13
N THR A 113 16.54 -14.52 -22.92
CA THR A 113 16.66 -13.24 -22.20
C THR A 113 17.36 -13.47 -20.87
N ASN A 114 18.28 -12.59 -20.50
CA ASN A 114 18.82 -12.57 -19.14
C ASN A 114 17.87 -11.78 -18.22
N ASP A 115 17.08 -12.50 -17.42
CA ASP A 115 16.19 -11.94 -16.40
C ASP A 115 16.97 -11.49 -15.15
N GLU A 116 16.49 -10.43 -14.48
CA GLU A 116 17.16 -9.80 -13.33
C GLU A 116 17.09 -10.67 -12.06
N PHE A 117 16.13 -11.60 -11.97
CA PHE A 117 15.92 -12.48 -10.80
C PHE A 117 16.42 -13.90 -11.02
N PHE A 118 16.38 -14.41 -12.26
CA PHE A 118 16.68 -15.82 -12.58
C PHE A 118 17.83 -16.03 -13.57
N GLY A 119 18.39 -14.98 -14.17
CA GLY A 119 19.49 -15.09 -15.14
C GLY A 119 19.04 -15.50 -16.55
N GLU A 120 19.91 -16.20 -17.28
CA GLU A 120 19.72 -16.51 -18.71
C GLU A 120 18.63 -17.57 -18.94
N MET A 121 17.45 -17.11 -19.37
CA MET A 121 16.19 -17.86 -19.39
C MET A 121 15.56 -17.85 -20.79
N ALA A 122 14.96 -18.97 -21.21
CA ALA A 122 14.17 -19.03 -22.45
C ALA A 122 12.71 -18.61 -22.18
N VAL A 123 12.25 -17.55 -22.86
CA VAL A 123 10.96 -16.89 -22.64
C VAL A 123 10.14 -16.73 -23.92
N PHE A 124 8.83 -16.57 -23.76
CA PHE A 124 7.88 -16.18 -24.81
C PHE A 124 7.25 -14.83 -24.44
N TYR A 125 7.31 -13.84 -25.35
CA TYR A 125 6.64 -12.54 -25.21
C TYR A 125 5.34 -12.48 -26.02
N ASP A 126 5.33 -13.11 -27.19
CA ASP A 126 4.13 -13.27 -28.01
C ASP A 126 3.26 -14.44 -27.52
N PRO A 127 1.94 -14.43 -27.80
CA PRO A 127 1.06 -15.59 -27.62
C PRO A 127 1.64 -16.89 -28.19
N ILE A 128 1.55 -17.97 -27.42
CA ILE A 128 2.23 -19.23 -27.70
C ILE A 128 1.29 -20.43 -27.49
N GLN A 129 1.36 -21.39 -28.42
CA GLN A 129 0.72 -22.69 -28.28
C GLN A 129 1.75 -23.77 -27.93
N ALA A 130 1.39 -24.65 -27.00
CA ALA A 130 2.13 -25.87 -26.72
C ALA A 130 1.22 -27.10 -26.86
N ARG A 131 1.72 -28.14 -27.51
CA ARG A 131 1.02 -29.40 -27.74
C ARG A 131 1.57 -30.47 -26.82
N GLN A 132 0.69 -31.05 -26.01
CA GLN A 132 0.99 -32.15 -25.11
C GLN A 132 0.34 -33.44 -25.66
N PRO A 133 1.12 -34.37 -26.26
CA PRO A 133 0.60 -35.68 -26.65
C PRO A 133 0.24 -36.49 -25.40
N ILE A 134 -0.88 -37.22 -25.44
CA ILE A 134 -1.42 -38.01 -24.33
C ILE A 134 -1.72 -39.43 -24.83
N ARG A 135 -1.26 -40.45 -24.11
CA ARG A 135 -1.63 -41.85 -24.35
C ARG A 135 -2.38 -42.39 -23.13
N LEU A 136 -3.68 -42.64 -23.33
CA LEU A 136 -4.55 -43.26 -22.34
C LEU A 136 -4.41 -44.79 -22.34
N PRO A 137 -4.56 -45.45 -21.20
CA PRO A 137 -4.70 -46.91 -21.14
C PRO A 137 -6.04 -47.35 -21.74
N ALA A 138 -6.06 -48.54 -22.34
CA ALA A 138 -7.24 -49.06 -23.05
C ALA A 138 -8.46 -49.20 -22.11
N GLY A 139 -9.56 -48.53 -22.46
CA GLY A 139 -10.81 -48.52 -21.69
C GLY A 139 -11.04 -47.26 -20.84
N VAL A 140 -10.07 -46.34 -20.78
CA VAL A 140 -10.23 -45.03 -20.12
C VAL A 140 -10.57 -43.95 -21.16
N THR A 141 -11.64 -43.20 -20.92
CA THR A 141 -12.14 -42.14 -21.83
C THR A 141 -11.98 -40.72 -21.28
N GLU A 142 -11.56 -40.57 -20.03
CA GLU A 142 -11.35 -39.29 -19.36
C GLU A 142 -10.06 -39.32 -18.53
N ALA A 143 -9.37 -38.18 -18.47
CA ALA A 143 -8.10 -38.03 -17.78
C ALA A 143 -8.01 -36.67 -17.09
N GLU A 144 -7.58 -36.67 -15.84
CA GLU A 144 -7.31 -35.46 -15.08
C GLU A 144 -5.82 -35.14 -15.17
N LEU A 145 -5.52 -33.94 -15.66
CA LEU A 145 -4.17 -33.44 -15.94
C LEU A 145 -4.03 -32.08 -15.27
N GLN A 146 -2.86 -31.80 -14.72
CA GLN A 146 -2.56 -30.53 -14.09
C GLN A 146 -1.48 -29.80 -14.90
N VAL A 147 -1.72 -28.54 -15.23
CA VAL A 147 -0.74 -27.68 -15.91
C VAL A 147 -0.25 -26.63 -14.93
N SER A 148 1.07 -26.57 -14.75
CA SER A 148 1.74 -25.48 -14.05
C SER A 148 2.45 -24.58 -15.06
N TYR A 149 2.31 -23.26 -14.90
CA TYR A 149 2.99 -22.27 -15.74
C TYR A 149 3.35 -21.03 -14.93
N GLN A 150 4.45 -20.37 -15.29
CA GLN A 150 4.88 -19.12 -14.65
C GLN A 150 5.39 -18.11 -15.69
N GLY A 151 5.03 -16.86 -15.48
CA GLY A 151 5.54 -15.71 -16.20
C GLY A 151 5.62 -14.48 -15.31
N CYS A 152 6.24 -13.43 -15.82
CA CYS A 152 6.45 -12.17 -15.11
C CYS A 152 5.99 -11.00 -15.97
N ALA A 153 5.76 -9.86 -15.32
CA ALA A 153 5.78 -8.59 -16.01
C ALA A 153 7.24 -8.16 -16.28
N SER A 154 7.50 -7.55 -17.44
CA SER A 154 8.72 -6.75 -17.68
C SER A 154 8.88 -5.65 -16.62
N ALA A 155 7.79 -5.28 -15.95
CA ALA A 155 7.75 -4.39 -14.80
C ALA A 155 8.17 -5.06 -13.46
N GLY A 156 9.15 -5.96 -13.46
CA GLY A 156 9.89 -6.35 -12.26
C GLY A 156 9.11 -7.12 -11.18
N LEU A 157 7.93 -7.67 -11.51
CA LEU A 157 7.23 -8.64 -10.67
C LEU A 157 6.99 -9.93 -11.45
N CYS A 158 7.44 -11.03 -10.87
CA CYS A 158 7.04 -12.36 -11.26
C CYS A 158 5.80 -12.80 -10.49
N TYR A 159 4.79 -13.28 -11.21
CA TYR A 159 3.60 -13.83 -10.59
C TYR A 159 3.91 -15.19 -9.93
N PRO A 160 3.19 -15.57 -8.86
CA PRO A 160 3.29 -16.92 -8.32
C PRO A 160 2.90 -17.94 -9.41
N PRO A 161 3.60 -19.09 -9.50
CA PRO A 161 3.33 -20.10 -10.51
C PRO A 161 1.85 -20.53 -10.43
N GLN A 162 1.16 -20.46 -11.56
CA GLN A 162 -0.24 -20.84 -11.65
C GLN A 162 -0.35 -22.32 -11.94
N THR A 163 -1.25 -22.96 -11.22
CA THR A 163 -1.60 -24.37 -11.40
C THR A 163 -3.07 -24.44 -11.78
N ARG A 164 -3.40 -25.19 -12.84
CA ARG A 164 -4.78 -25.38 -13.31
C ARG A 164 -5.04 -26.83 -13.69
N ASP A 165 -6.14 -27.35 -13.18
CA ASP A 165 -6.61 -28.72 -13.42
C ASP A 165 -7.48 -28.75 -14.68
N LEU A 166 -7.26 -29.77 -15.52
CA LEU A 166 -7.83 -29.91 -16.84
C LEU A 166 -8.38 -31.32 -17.03
N LEU A 167 -9.56 -31.40 -17.63
CA LEU A 167 -10.22 -32.65 -17.95
C LEU A 167 -10.04 -32.94 -19.44
N PHE A 168 -9.13 -33.88 -19.75
CA PHE A 168 -8.96 -34.40 -21.10
C PHE A 168 -10.00 -35.50 -21.36
N TYR A 169 -10.95 -35.21 -22.24
CA TYR A 169 -11.91 -36.19 -22.74
C TYR A 169 -11.44 -36.77 -24.07
N ALA A 170 -11.28 -38.09 -24.11
CA ALA A 170 -11.04 -38.81 -25.35
C ALA A 170 -12.31 -38.77 -26.21
N ASN A 171 -12.29 -37.92 -27.23
CA ASN A 171 -13.33 -37.80 -28.26
C ASN A 171 -14.70 -37.28 -27.76
N SER A 172 -14.73 -36.03 -27.28
CA SER A 172 -15.95 -35.22 -27.24
C SER A 172 -15.71 -33.84 -27.87
N ASN A 173 -16.38 -33.55 -28.99
CA ASN A 173 -16.30 -32.26 -29.70
C ASN A 173 -17.05 -31.15 -28.95
N GLY A 174 -16.44 -30.67 -27.87
CA GLY A 174 -16.73 -29.39 -27.21
C GLY A 174 -17.93 -29.35 -26.25
N LEU A 175 -17.64 -29.15 -24.96
CA LEU A 175 -18.34 -28.18 -24.10
C LEU A 175 -17.47 -27.89 -22.84
N SER A 176 -17.76 -26.81 -22.12
CA SER A 176 -16.97 -26.34 -20.96
C SER A 176 -17.89 -26.02 -19.77
N THR A 177 -17.45 -26.33 -18.55
CA THR A 177 -18.24 -26.16 -17.32
C THR A 177 -17.35 -25.84 -16.11
N ALA A 178 -17.86 -25.04 -15.15
CA ALA A 178 -17.19 -24.65 -13.91
C ALA A 178 -17.99 -25.09 -12.65
N ALA A 179 -17.37 -24.98 -11.46
CA ALA A 179 -17.87 -25.58 -10.21
C ALA A 179 -18.74 -24.65 -9.32
N PRO A 180 -19.62 -25.22 -8.47
CA PRO A 180 -20.24 -24.56 -7.31
C PRO A 180 -19.99 -25.30 -5.96
N GLY A 181 -20.41 -24.71 -4.83
CA GLY A 181 -20.39 -25.31 -3.49
C GLY A 181 -21.53 -24.80 -2.58
N GLU A 182 -21.76 -25.40 -1.41
CA GLU A 182 -22.95 -25.13 -0.56
C GLU A 182 -22.79 -25.47 0.95
N ALA A 183 -23.86 -25.26 1.75
CA ALA A 183 -23.93 -25.36 3.22
C ALA A 183 -25.09 -26.33 3.67
N ILE A 184 -25.46 -26.60 4.94
CA ILE A 184 -25.29 -25.94 6.26
C ILE A 184 -24.96 -27.02 7.35
N ASN A 185 -25.38 -27.11 8.63
CA ASN A 185 -26.39 -26.48 9.51
C ASN A 185 -26.04 -26.66 11.03
N SER A 186 -26.87 -26.21 11.98
CA SER A 186 -26.61 -26.21 13.46
C SER A 186 -27.63 -26.99 14.30
N ASN A 187 -27.21 -27.56 15.47
CA ASN A 187 -27.93 -27.59 16.78
C ASN A 187 -27.36 -28.64 17.78
N ALA A 188 -26.86 -28.22 18.96
CA ALA A 188 -26.97 -28.93 20.27
C ALA A 188 -26.23 -28.24 21.44
N THR A 189 -26.97 -27.85 22.50
CA THR A 189 -26.54 -27.48 23.89
C THR A 189 -27.78 -27.60 24.80
N PRO A 190 -27.72 -27.63 26.16
CA PRO A 190 -26.61 -27.45 27.11
C PRO A 190 -26.29 -28.76 27.90
N ASP A 191 -25.57 -28.86 29.03
CA ASP A 191 -25.15 -27.90 30.09
C ASP A 191 -23.92 -28.40 30.90
N ALA A 192 -23.50 -27.63 31.90
CA ALA A 192 -22.75 -28.01 33.12
C ALA A 192 -21.20 -28.00 33.16
N SER A 193 -20.67 -26.76 33.21
CA SER A 193 -19.80 -26.27 34.31
C SER A 193 -18.25 -26.32 34.25
N ASN A 194 -17.67 -25.15 34.56
CA ASN A 194 -16.44 -24.88 35.33
C ASN A 194 -15.08 -25.47 34.90
N SER A 195 -14.37 -24.71 34.06
CA SER A 195 -12.99 -24.28 34.36
C SER A 195 -12.67 -22.96 33.64
N ARG A 196 -12.51 -21.86 34.40
CA ARG A 196 -12.07 -20.55 33.88
C ARG A 196 -10.71 -20.18 34.48
N PRO A 197 -9.67 -19.99 33.65
CA PRO A 197 -8.58 -19.07 33.95
C PRO A 197 -9.04 -17.60 33.91
N ASN A 198 -8.26 -16.72 34.51
CA ASN A 198 -8.55 -15.29 34.63
C ASN A 198 -7.87 -14.49 33.49
N PRO A 199 -8.53 -13.49 32.85
CA PRO A 199 -7.93 -12.70 31.76
C PRO A 199 -6.96 -11.64 32.30
N ALA A 200 -5.80 -12.07 32.81
CA ALA A 200 -4.74 -11.20 33.31
C ALA A 200 -3.36 -11.47 32.66
N ASP A 201 -3.10 -12.70 32.21
CA ASP A 201 -1.76 -13.17 31.84
C ASP A 201 -1.64 -13.45 30.33
N ALA A 202 -1.71 -12.38 29.51
CA ALA A 202 -1.53 -12.44 28.06
C ALA A 202 -0.98 -11.12 27.48
N VAL A 203 0.22 -10.71 27.89
CA VAL A 203 0.89 -9.49 27.38
C VAL A 203 1.85 -9.86 26.24
N SER A 204 1.32 -10.11 25.04
CA SER A 204 2.12 -10.24 23.82
C SER A 204 2.60 -8.85 23.38
N ASP A 205 3.92 -8.63 23.39
CA ASP A 205 4.49 -7.29 23.32
C ASP A 205 4.48 -6.72 21.88
N THR A 206 3.39 -6.06 21.54
CA THR A 206 3.07 -5.58 20.19
C THR A 206 3.15 -4.05 20.19
N ARG A 207 4.21 -3.45 19.62
CA ARG A 207 4.45 -1.98 19.69
C ARG A 207 4.43 -1.20 18.37
N SER A 208 4.63 -1.83 17.22
CA SER A 208 4.79 -1.14 15.92
C SER A 208 3.45 -0.78 15.26
N ALA A 209 2.63 -1.78 14.90
CA ALA A 209 1.24 -1.59 14.44
C ALA A 209 0.26 -1.19 15.56
N SER A 210 0.78 -1.06 16.78
CA SER A 210 0.08 -1.48 17.99
C SER A 210 0.48 -0.69 19.23
N GLY A 211 1.48 0.19 19.17
CA GLY A 211 1.70 1.21 20.21
C GLY A 211 0.49 2.13 20.36
N LEU A 212 -0.26 2.38 19.27
CA LEU A 212 -1.56 3.06 19.34
C LEU A 212 -2.67 2.17 19.93
N ALA A 213 -2.79 0.92 19.45
CA ALA A 213 -3.85 0.00 19.90
C ALA A 213 -3.69 -0.43 21.38
N GLY A 214 -2.46 -0.67 21.83
CA GLY A 214 -2.10 -0.99 23.22
C GLY A 214 -2.15 0.22 24.15
N PHE A 215 -1.93 1.43 23.65
CA PHE A 215 -2.27 2.65 24.39
C PHE A 215 -3.79 2.83 24.49
N MET A 216 -4.56 2.49 23.45
CA MET A 216 -6.02 2.57 23.47
C MET A 216 -6.67 1.51 24.36
N SER A 217 -6.16 0.28 24.42
CA SER A 217 -6.76 -0.82 25.19
C SER A 217 -6.76 -0.61 26.71
N GLN A 218 -5.88 0.26 27.23
CA GLN A 218 -5.80 0.60 28.65
C GLN A 218 -6.47 1.94 29.02
N GLN A 219 -7.11 2.63 28.07
CA GLN A 219 -7.63 3.99 28.26
C GLN A 219 -9.16 4.06 28.13
N PRO A 220 -9.83 4.98 28.86
CA PRO A 220 -11.29 5.09 28.81
C PRO A 220 -11.76 5.53 27.42
N SER A 221 -12.92 5.03 26.98
CA SER A 221 -13.44 5.19 25.61
C SER A 221 -13.55 6.64 25.14
N TRP A 222 -13.71 7.59 26.06
CA TRP A 222 -13.73 9.03 25.78
C TRP A 222 -12.36 9.59 25.35
N LEU A 223 -11.26 9.04 25.87
CA LEU A 223 -9.91 9.39 25.43
C LEU A 223 -9.64 8.89 24.01
N ILE A 224 -10.09 7.68 23.68
CA ILE A 224 -9.99 7.09 22.34
C ILE A 224 -10.66 8.00 21.30
N VAL A 225 -11.91 8.40 21.57
CA VAL A 225 -12.66 9.39 20.76
C VAL A 225 -11.89 10.72 20.62
N GLY A 226 -11.26 11.20 21.69
CA GLY A 226 -10.40 12.39 21.66
C GLY A 226 -9.13 12.24 20.80
N VAL A 227 -8.48 11.07 20.82
CA VAL A 227 -7.33 10.75 19.98
C VAL A 227 -7.72 10.67 18.51
N PHE A 228 -8.83 10.02 18.16
CA PHE A 228 -9.34 10.00 16.78
C PHE A 228 -9.72 11.39 16.27
N PHE A 229 -10.27 12.26 17.12
CA PHE A 229 -10.53 13.66 16.79
C PHE A 229 -9.23 14.47 16.54
N LEU A 230 -8.20 14.26 17.36
CA LEU A 230 -6.87 14.88 17.17
C LEU A 230 -6.15 14.36 15.91
N LEU A 231 -6.26 13.07 15.61
CA LEU A 231 -5.79 12.50 14.34
C LEU A 231 -6.55 13.12 13.17
N GLY A 232 -7.87 13.26 13.24
CA GLY A 232 -8.68 13.97 12.25
C GLY A 232 -8.21 15.41 11.99
N LEU A 233 -7.88 16.15 13.06
CA LEU A 233 -7.30 17.51 12.96
C LEU A 233 -5.93 17.52 12.27
N GLY A 234 -5.05 16.56 12.58
CA GLY A 234 -3.77 16.40 11.89
C GLY A 234 -3.95 16.05 10.40
N LEU A 235 -4.94 15.22 10.08
CA LEU A 235 -5.21 14.76 8.72
C LEU A 235 -5.81 15.84 7.81
N THR A 236 -6.33 16.96 8.34
CA THR A 236 -6.70 18.12 7.50
C THR A 236 -5.49 18.73 6.77
N PHE A 237 -4.27 18.49 7.23
CA PHE A 237 -3.03 18.92 6.56
C PHE A 237 -2.55 17.94 5.47
N THR A 238 -3.29 16.88 5.17
CA THR A 238 -2.93 15.92 4.10
C THR A 238 -3.13 16.51 2.69
N PRO A 239 -2.37 16.01 1.68
CA PRO A 239 -2.51 16.40 0.27
C PRO A 239 -3.93 16.37 -0.29
N CYS A 240 -4.81 15.52 0.22
CA CYS A 240 -6.13 15.26 -0.38
C CYS A 240 -7.24 16.15 0.22
N VAL A 241 -7.06 16.68 1.44
CA VAL A 241 -8.04 17.57 2.10
C VAL A 241 -7.76 19.05 1.78
N LEU A 242 -6.50 19.44 1.67
CA LEU A 242 -6.10 20.83 1.36
C LEU A 242 -6.73 21.41 0.06
N PRO A 243 -6.88 20.66 -1.06
CA PRO A 243 -7.54 21.14 -2.28
C PRO A 243 -9.04 21.45 -2.12
N MET A 244 -9.71 20.88 -1.12
CA MET A 244 -11.13 21.18 -0.82
C MET A 244 -11.33 22.53 -0.12
N ILE A 245 -10.29 23.09 0.51
CA ILE A 245 -10.37 24.41 1.16
C ILE A 245 -10.69 25.52 0.14
N PRO A 246 -9.97 25.67 -1.00
CA PRO A 246 -10.37 26.58 -2.09
C PRO A 246 -11.80 26.36 -2.61
N ILE A 247 -12.26 25.10 -2.72
CA ILE A 247 -13.59 24.76 -3.23
C ILE A 247 -14.66 25.28 -2.25
N ILE A 248 -14.57 24.92 -0.97
CA ILE A 248 -15.49 25.38 0.09
C ILE A 248 -15.42 26.90 0.22
N ALA A 249 -14.23 27.50 0.19
CA ALA A 249 -14.06 28.95 0.24
C ALA A 249 -14.75 29.65 -0.95
N SER A 250 -14.70 29.09 -2.17
CA SER A 250 -15.39 29.65 -3.33
C SER A 250 -16.92 29.55 -3.22
N LEU A 251 -17.44 28.40 -2.74
CA LEU A 251 -18.87 28.17 -2.52
C LEU A 251 -19.44 29.07 -1.42
N VAL A 252 -18.69 29.26 -0.33
CA VAL A 252 -19.07 30.09 0.83
C VAL A 252 -18.84 31.58 0.58
N SER A 253 -17.84 31.96 -0.23
CA SER A 253 -17.58 33.35 -0.60
C SER A 253 -18.35 33.84 -1.84
N GLY A 254 -19.18 33.00 -2.45
CA GLY A 254 -20.10 33.41 -3.52
C GLY A 254 -21.07 34.51 -3.07
N GLN A 255 -21.41 35.43 -3.98
CA GLN A 255 -22.00 36.76 -3.68
C GLN A 255 -23.35 36.77 -2.92
N ASN A 256 -24.02 35.62 -2.73
CA ASN A 256 -25.32 35.52 -2.06
C ASN A 256 -25.28 35.13 -0.56
N THR A 257 -24.12 34.82 0.02
CA THR A 257 -24.04 34.43 1.45
C THR A 257 -24.05 35.65 2.38
N ARG A 258 -25.26 36.13 2.70
CA ARG A 258 -25.54 37.36 3.49
C ARG A 258 -24.93 37.43 4.89
N SER A 259 -24.57 36.32 5.54
CA SER A 259 -24.01 36.34 6.91
C SER A 259 -23.07 35.17 7.21
N SER A 260 -22.19 35.34 8.20
CA SER A 260 -21.28 34.29 8.69
C SER A 260 -22.03 33.12 9.34
N ALA A 261 -23.22 33.35 9.90
CA ALA A 261 -24.08 32.27 10.40
C ALA A 261 -24.55 31.34 9.26
N HIS A 262 -24.89 31.91 8.09
CA HIS A 262 -25.25 31.12 6.91
C HIS A 262 -24.03 30.38 6.33
N ALA A 263 -22.81 30.94 6.45
CA ALA A 263 -21.59 30.22 6.11
C ALA A 263 -21.36 29.00 7.02
N LEU A 264 -21.57 29.17 8.33
CA LEU A 264 -21.42 28.09 9.32
C LEU A 264 -22.42 26.95 9.09
N VAL A 265 -23.70 27.24 8.79
CA VAL A 265 -24.72 26.21 8.48
C VAL A 265 -24.40 25.42 7.21
N LEU A 266 -23.88 26.07 6.16
CA LEU A 266 -23.46 25.38 4.94
C LEU A 266 -22.24 24.48 5.19
N ALA A 267 -21.26 24.96 5.97
CA ALA A 267 -20.06 24.19 6.30
C ALA A 267 -20.35 23.02 7.25
N SER A 268 -21.20 23.19 8.26
CA SER A 268 -21.59 22.11 9.18
C SER A 268 -22.39 21.02 8.47
N SER A 269 -23.28 21.37 7.54
CA SER A 269 -24.01 20.38 6.73
C SER A 269 -23.10 19.54 5.83
N TYR A 270 -22.03 20.13 5.30
CA TYR A 270 -21.02 19.41 4.53
C TYR A 270 -20.20 18.45 5.41
N VAL A 271 -19.74 18.93 6.57
CA VAL A 271 -18.97 18.14 7.54
C VAL A 271 -19.79 16.99 8.12
N LEU A 272 -21.08 17.21 8.42
CA LEU A 272 -21.99 16.15 8.87
C LEU A 272 -22.18 15.05 7.81
N GLY A 273 -22.20 15.40 6.51
CA GLY A 273 -22.23 14.43 5.42
C GLY A 273 -21.01 13.50 5.42
N MET A 274 -19.81 14.07 5.54
CA MET A 274 -18.57 13.29 5.67
C MET A 274 -18.55 12.44 6.96
N ALA A 275 -18.84 13.04 8.11
CA ALA A 275 -18.77 12.38 9.41
C ALA A 275 -19.78 11.21 9.51
N LEU A 276 -20.98 11.34 8.96
CA LEU A 276 -21.96 10.24 8.90
C LEU A 276 -21.55 9.14 7.92
N THR A 277 -20.83 9.47 6.84
CA THR A 277 -20.32 8.46 5.89
C THR A 277 -19.18 7.64 6.52
N TYR A 278 -18.25 8.28 7.22
CA TYR A 278 -17.21 7.57 7.97
C TYR A 278 -17.77 6.80 9.19
N ALA A 279 -18.77 7.35 9.89
CA ALA A 279 -19.47 6.61 10.94
C ALA A 279 -20.18 5.36 10.41
N ALA A 280 -20.86 5.46 9.25
CA ALA A 280 -21.51 4.32 8.60
C ALA A 280 -20.48 3.25 8.19
N ALA A 281 -19.34 3.64 7.64
CA ALA A 281 -18.24 2.72 7.33
C ALA A 281 -17.69 2.03 8.60
N GLY A 282 -17.56 2.76 9.71
CA GLY A 282 -17.12 2.21 11.01
C GLY A 282 -18.10 1.23 11.62
N VAL A 283 -19.41 1.54 11.59
CA VAL A 283 -20.47 0.62 12.04
C VAL A 283 -20.52 -0.61 11.15
N LEU A 284 -20.45 -0.47 9.82
CA LEU A 284 -20.43 -1.60 8.89
C LEU A 284 -19.22 -2.51 9.14
N THR A 285 -18.02 -1.95 9.31
CA THR A 285 -16.82 -2.77 9.55
C THR A 285 -16.86 -3.43 10.93
N GLY A 286 -17.37 -2.75 11.96
CA GLY A 286 -17.57 -3.35 13.29
C GLY A 286 -18.64 -4.45 13.34
N LEU A 287 -19.65 -4.40 12.46
CA LEU A 287 -20.69 -5.43 12.35
C LEU A 287 -20.27 -6.62 11.46
N LEU A 288 -19.46 -6.38 10.43
CA LEU A 288 -18.99 -7.43 9.50
C LEU A 288 -17.73 -8.14 10.02
N GLY A 289 -16.90 -7.44 10.81
CA GLY A 289 -15.68 -7.97 11.43
C GLY A 289 -14.65 -8.49 10.42
N ALA A 290 -13.73 -9.33 10.89
CA ALA A 290 -12.66 -9.91 10.07
C ALA A 290 -13.14 -10.87 8.96
N SER A 291 -14.45 -11.19 8.90
CA SER A 291 -15.01 -12.11 7.90
C SER A 291 -14.97 -11.57 6.46
N PHE A 292 -14.99 -10.24 6.30
CA PHE A 292 -14.77 -9.59 5.02
C PHE A 292 -13.35 -9.03 4.98
N ASN A 293 -12.49 -9.61 4.13
CA ASN A 293 -11.13 -9.14 3.89
C ASN A 293 -11.12 -7.86 3.02
N LEU A 294 -11.79 -6.82 3.53
CA LEU A 294 -12.01 -5.54 2.87
C LEU A 294 -10.69 -4.79 2.65
N GLN A 295 -9.69 -5.08 3.50
CA GLN A 295 -8.31 -4.62 3.35
C GLN A 295 -7.73 -5.13 2.02
N ALA A 296 -7.71 -6.45 1.80
CA ALA A 296 -7.24 -7.05 0.55
C ALA A 296 -8.07 -6.64 -0.67
N GLN A 297 -9.37 -6.40 -0.52
CA GLN A 297 -10.22 -6.01 -1.64
C GLN A 297 -10.08 -4.52 -2.02
N LEU A 298 -9.70 -3.65 -1.08
CA LEU A 298 -9.25 -2.28 -1.36
C LEU A 298 -7.80 -2.22 -1.87
N GLN A 299 -6.97 -3.20 -1.48
CA GLN A 299 -5.67 -3.53 -2.07
C GLN A 299 -5.82 -4.50 -3.27
N SER A 300 -6.80 -4.19 -4.14
CA SER A 300 -6.90 -4.86 -5.44
C SER A 300 -6.49 -3.91 -6.57
N PRO A 301 -5.75 -4.39 -7.58
CA PRO A 301 -5.09 -3.56 -8.59
C PRO A 301 -6.03 -2.62 -9.34
N VAL A 302 -7.22 -3.13 -9.65
CA VAL A 302 -8.25 -2.40 -10.37
C VAL A 302 -8.75 -1.21 -9.53
N VAL A 303 -8.91 -1.37 -8.22
CA VAL A 303 -9.40 -0.32 -7.32
C VAL A 303 -8.37 0.79 -7.16
N LEU A 304 -7.11 0.43 -6.87
CA LEU A 304 -6.04 1.42 -6.72
C LEU A 304 -5.67 2.09 -8.05
N SER A 305 -5.76 1.39 -9.19
CA SER A 305 -5.65 2.02 -10.53
C SER A 305 -6.73 3.07 -10.78
N VAL A 306 -7.99 2.78 -10.42
CA VAL A 306 -9.10 3.73 -10.56
C VAL A 306 -8.89 4.96 -9.68
N PHE A 307 -8.41 4.80 -8.45
CA PHE A 307 -8.07 5.93 -7.57
C PHE A 307 -6.86 6.73 -8.08
N ALA A 308 -5.79 6.08 -8.56
CA ALA A 308 -4.63 6.76 -9.12
C ALA A 308 -5.01 7.58 -10.37
N ALA A 309 -5.82 7.01 -11.28
CA ALA A 309 -6.36 7.72 -12.44
C ALA A 309 -7.23 8.93 -12.03
N LEU A 310 -8.06 8.78 -10.99
CA LEU A 310 -8.87 9.87 -10.44
C LEU A 310 -8.00 11.02 -9.89
N PHE A 311 -6.91 10.71 -9.17
CA PHE A 311 -5.96 11.72 -8.70
C PHE A 311 -5.22 12.43 -9.85
N ILE A 312 -4.84 11.72 -10.91
CA ILE A 312 -4.23 12.31 -12.12
C ILE A 312 -5.22 13.28 -12.80
N VAL A 313 -6.50 12.91 -12.93
CA VAL A 313 -7.53 13.80 -13.48
C VAL A 313 -7.72 15.06 -12.61
N PHE A 314 -7.73 14.93 -11.28
CA PHE A 314 -7.79 16.08 -10.38
C PHE A 314 -6.53 16.97 -10.43
N ALA A 315 -5.34 16.39 -10.63
CA ALA A 315 -4.12 17.15 -10.83
C ALA A 315 -4.15 17.97 -12.14
N LEU A 316 -4.58 17.36 -13.25
CA LEU A 316 -4.77 18.05 -14.53
C LEU A 316 -5.78 19.19 -14.44
N ALA A 317 -6.84 19.04 -13.64
CA ALA A 317 -7.78 20.11 -13.33
C ALA A 317 -7.16 21.24 -12.48
N MET A 318 -6.24 20.93 -11.56
CA MET A 318 -5.51 21.94 -10.78
C MET A 318 -4.46 22.71 -11.60
N PHE A 319 -3.94 22.13 -12.68
CA PHE A 319 -3.09 22.81 -13.66
C PHE A 319 -3.87 23.71 -14.64
N ASP A 320 -5.20 23.80 -14.51
CA ASP A 320 -6.09 24.53 -15.43
C ASP A 320 -6.00 24.05 -16.90
N VAL A 321 -5.54 22.80 -17.13
CA VAL A 321 -5.50 22.16 -18.47
C VAL A 321 -6.90 21.85 -18.97
N PHE A 322 -7.79 21.44 -18.05
CA PHE A 322 -9.22 21.33 -18.29
C PHE A 322 -9.95 22.03 -17.14
N GLU A 323 -10.67 23.11 -17.42
CA GLU A 323 -11.69 23.59 -16.47
C GLU A 323 -12.84 22.59 -16.46
N LEU A 324 -13.17 22.00 -15.29
CA LEU A 324 -14.38 21.19 -15.11
C LEU A 324 -15.64 22.08 -15.08
N GLN A 325 -15.92 22.72 -16.20
CA GLN A 325 -17.22 23.33 -16.46
C GLN A 325 -18.23 22.20 -16.75
N LEU A 326 -19.01 21.80 -15.74
CA LEU A 326 -20.10 20.83 -15.92
C LEU A 326 -20.94 21.24 -17.15
N PRO A 327 -21.17 20.33 -18.13
CA PRO A 327 -21.91 20.63 -19.34
C PRO A 327 -23.25 21.30 -19.04
N ALA A 328 -23.62 22.31 -19.84
CA ALA A 328 -24.83 23.10 -19.61
C ALA A 328 -26.10 22.24 -19.45
N PHE A 329 -26.17 21.12 -20.17
CA PHE A 329 -27.25 20.13 -20.10
C PHE A 329 -27.41 19.45 -18.72
N ILE A 330 -26.35 19.34 -17.93
CA ILE A 330 -26.38 18.84 -16.54
C ILE A 330 -26.51 20.01 -15.56
N ARG A 331 -25.76 21.09 -15.81
CA ARG A 331 -25.69 22.27 -14.93
C ARG A 331 -27.03 22.98 -14.81
N ASN A 332 -27.78 23.16 -15.90
CA ASN A 332 -29.05 23.89 -15.93
C ASN A 332 -30.22 23.21 -15.16
N PRO A 333 -30.54 21.92 -15.38
CA PRO A 333 -31.60 21.26 -14.60
C PRO A 333 -31.23 21.17 -13.11
N LEU A 334 -29.97 20.86 -12.80
CA LEU A 334 -29.49 20.78 -11.42
C LEU A 334 -29.51 22.16 -10.72
N SER A 335 -29.16 23.25 -11.43
CA SER A 335 -29.27 24.61 -10.87
C SER A 335 -30.72 25.03 -10.63
N ASN A 336 -31.65 24.67 -11.51
CA ASN A 336 -33.06 25.01 -11.35
C ASN A 336 -33.70 24.23 -10.19
N ALA A 337 -33.40 22.93 -10.07
CA ALA A 337 -33.81 22.13 -8.91
C ALA A 337 -33.22 22.67 -7.59
N SER A 338 -31.94 23.08 -7.59
CA SER A 338 -31.25 23.67 -6.43
C SER A 338 -31.74 25.08 -6.06
N GLN A 339 -32.36 25.81 -6.98
CA GLN A 339 -32.93 27.14 -6.73
C GLN A 339 -34.36 27.09 -6.18
N ASN A 340 -35.19 26.14 -6.63
CA ASN A 340 -36.58 26.04 -6.18
C ASN A 340 -36.77 25.45 -4.77
N LEU A 341 -35.77 24.75 -4.22
CA LEU A 341 -35.77 24.34 -2.82
C LEU A 341 -34.90 25.29 -1.99
N SER A 342 -35.51 26.10 -1.14
CA SER A 342 -34.81 26.98 -0.19
C SER A 342 -33.94 26.22 0.83
N GLY A 343 -34.27 24.95 1.14
CA GLY A 343 -33.41 24.01 1.88
C GLY A 343 -32.47 23.17 1.00
N GLY A 344 -32.63 23.20 -0.33
CA GLY A 344 -31.97 22.28 -1.27
C GLY A 344 -30.44 22.41 -1.33
N ARG A 345 -29.90 23.60 -1.02
CA ARG A 345 -28.45 23.80 -0.90
C ARG A 345 -27.82 23.05 0.28
N ILE A 346 -28.56 22.85 1.36
CA ILE A 346 -28.10 22.10 2.54
C ILE A 346 -28.00 20.61 2.18
N ALA A 347 -29.08 20.03 1.64
CA ALA A 347 -29.09 18.65 1.15
C ALA A 347 -28.06 18.39 0.04
N SER A 348 -27.86 19.34 -0.88
CA SER A 348 -26.84 19.23 -1.95
C SER A 348 -25.41 19.22 -1.39
N LEU A 349 -25.09 20.08 -0.42
CA LEU A 349 -23.77 20.08 0.23
C LEU A 349 -23.55 18.84 1.10
N PHE A 350 -24.59 18.30 1.74
CA PHE A 350 -24.54 17.03 2.46
C PHE A 350 -24.16 15.87 1.51
N GLY A 351 -24.82 15.77 0.35
CA GLY A 351 -24.50 14.75 -0.66
C GLY A 351 -23.10 14.90 -1.27
N ILE A 352 -22.65 16.13 -1.51
CA ILE A 352 -21.27 16.41 -1.94
C ILE A 352 -20.26 16.02 -0.85
N GLY A 353 -20.60 16.21 0.43
CA GLY A 353 -19.80 15.73 1.57
C GLY A 353 -19.67 14.20 1.60
N ALA A 354 -20.78 13.47 1.47
CA ALA A 354 -20.77 12.00 1.43
C ALA A 354 -19.93 11.45 0.26
N LEU A 355 -20.05 12.04 -0.93
CA LEU A 355 -19.22 11.68 -2.08
C LEU A 355 -17.73 12.05 -1.87
N SER A 356 -17.45 13.19 -1.23
CA SER A 356 -16.07 13.60 -0.91
C SER A 356 -15.39 12.64 0.07
N ALA A 357 -16.10 12.15 1.08
CA ALA A 357 -15.56 11.18 2.02
C ALA A 357 -15.03 9.91 1.32
N LEU A 358 -15.77 9.41 0.33
CA LEU A 358 -15.39 8.25 -0.48
C LEU A 358 -14.13 8.51 -1.33
N VAL A 359 -13.98 9.71 -1.88
CA VAL A 359 -12.80 10.13 -2.67
C VAL A 359 -11.57 10.38 -1.78
N VAL A 360 -11.77 10.77 -0.53
CA VAL A 360 -10.69 11.03 0.45
C VAL A 360 -10.19 9.75 1.12
N SER A 361 -10.99 8.68 1.17
CA SER A 361 -10.63 7.38 1.79
C SER A 361 -9.22 6.84 1.49
N PRO A 362 -8.70 6.85 0.23
CA PRO A 362 -7.35 6.33 -0.05
C PRO A 362 -6.24 7.05 0.75
N CYS A 363 -6.41 8.34 1.01
CA CYS A 363 -5.43 9.17 1.72
C CYS A 363 -5.57 9.11 3.26
N VAL A 364 -6.60 8.41 3.76
CA VAL A 364 -6.89 8.21 5.19
C VAL A 364 -6.68 6.73 5.57
N SER A 365 -6.26 5.91 4.60
CA SER A 365 -6.06 4.46 4.70
C SER A 365 -5.23 4.01 5.91
N ALA A 366 -4.07 4.61 6.18
CA ALA A 366 -3.23 4.21 7.32
C ALA A 366 -3.86 4.51 8.71
N PRO A 367 -4.36 5.72 9.00
CA PRO A 367 -5.17 5.99 10.20
C PRO A 367 -6.43 5.11 10.31
N LEU A 368 -7.10 4.84 9.19
CA LEU A 368 -8.25 3.93 9.14
C LEU A 368 -7.84 2.51 9.51
N ALA A 369 -6.77 1.96 8.92
CA ALA A 369 -6.29 0.61 9.21
C ALA A 369 -5.95 0.42 10.70
N GLY A 370 -5.23 1.38 11.31
CA GLY A 370 -4.94 1.34 12.75
C GLY A 370 -6.21 1.36 13.63
N GLY A 371 -7.24 2.11 13.22
CA GLY A 371 -8.55 2.08 13.88
C GLY A 371 -9.34 0.80 13.62
N LEU A 372 -9.32 0.29 12.39
CA LEU A 372 -10.00 -0.94 11.99
C LEU A 372 -9.44 -2.15 12.74
N LEU A 373 -8.11 -2.25 12.91
CA LEU A 373 -7.47 -3.29 13.71
C LEU A 373 -7.93 -3.28 15.18
N TYR A 374 -8.08 -2.09 15.78
CA TYR A 374 -8.66 -1.95 17.12
C TYR A 374 -10.14 -2.32 17.17
N ILE A 375 -10.93 -1.94 16.15
CA ILE A 375 -12.36 -2.26 16.03
C ILE A 375 -12.56 -3.77 15.81
N SER A 376 -11.74 -4.44 15.02
CA SER A 376 -11.80 -5.90 14.83
C SER A 376 -11.40 -6.68 16.08
N ALA A 377 -10.47 -6.15 16.88
CA ALA A 377 -10.06 -6.76 18.15
C ALA A 377 -11.07 -6.54 19.29
N THR A 378 -11.90 -5.49 19.23
CA THR A 378 -12.92 -5.18 20.26
C THR A 378 -14.34 -5.57 19.86
N GLN A 379 -14.60 -5.75 18.56
CA GLN A 379 -15.86 -6.20 17.96
C GLN A 379 -17.09 -5.32 18.32
N ASP A 380 -16.86 -4.07 18.75
CA ASP A 380 -17.89 -3.09 19.11
C ASP A 380 -18.13 -2.09 17.97
N ALA A 381 -19.23 -2.30 17.24
CA ALA A 381 -19.65 -1.42 16.14
C ALA A 381 -20.05 0.00 16.57
N VAL A 382 -20.46 0.21 17.84
CA VAL A 382 -20.82 1.54 18.35
C VAL A 382 -19.56 2.35 18.63
N ILE A 383 -18.53 1.74 19.23
CA ILE A 383 -17.23 2.37 19.41
C ILE A 383 -16.58 2.67 18.05
N GLY A 384 -16.62 1.74 17.10
CA GLY A 384 -16.11 1.96 15.74
C GLY A 384 -16.82 3.10 15.01
N GLY A 385 -18.15 3.16 15.09
CA GLY A 385 -18.94 4.26 14.55
C GLY A 385 -18.60 5.62 15.19
N LEU A 386 -18.48 5.68 16.52
CA LEU A 386 -18.16 6.91 17.25
C LEU A 386 -16.72 7.39 16.99
N ALA A 387 -15.75 6.49 16.88
CA ALA A 387 -14.36 6.83 16.59
C ALA A 387 -14.22 7.48 15.20
N LEU A 388 -14.84 6.89 14.16
CA LEU A 388 -14.76 7.43 12.80
C LEU A 388 -15.67 8.66 12.59
N LEU A 389 -16.78 8.79 13.32
CA LEU A 389 -17.53 10.05 13.43
C LEU A 389 -16.65 11.17 13.99
N ALA A 390 -15.91 10.89 15.07
CA ALA A 390 -15.04 11.86 15.72
C ALA A 390 -13.84 12.28 14.83
N LEU A 391 -13.25 11.34 14.10
CA LEU A 391 -12.23 11.63 13.08
C LEU A 391 -12.77 12.55 11.96
N GLY A 392 -13.98 12.26 11.44
CA GLY A 392 -14.64 13.10 10.44
C GLY A 392 -15.00 14.50 10.94
N LEU A 393 -15.43 14.62 12.20
CA LEU A 393 -15.64 15.91 12.87
C LEU A 393 -14.33 16.67 13.09
N GLY A 394 -13.26 15.99 13.49
CA GLY A 394 -11.91 16.55 13.66
C GLY A 394 -11.39 17.17 12.35
N MET A 395 -11.50 16.42 11.24
CA MET A 395 -11.17 16.94 9.90
C MET A 395 -11.99 18.17 9.50
N GLY A 396 -13.25 18.23 9.95
CA GLY A 396 -14.19 19.29 9.61
C GLY A 396 -14.00 20.61 10.38
N VAL A 397 -13.42 20.57 11.58
CA VAL A 397 -13.26 21.78 12.43
C VAL A 397 -12.39 22.87 11.75
N PRO A 398 -11.21 22.57 11.16
CA PRO A 398 -10.44 23.58 10.45
C PRO A 398 -11.13 24.06 9.17
N LEU A 399 -11.89 23.19 8.48
CA LEU A 399 -12.69 23.58 7.31
C LEU A 399 -13.78 24.59 7.69
N ILE A 400 -14.48 24.38 8.81
CA ILE A 400 -15.48 25.32 9.34
C ILE A 400 -14.78 26.63 9.79
N ALA A 401 -13.64 26.55 10.46
CA ALA A 401 -12.88 27.72 10.88
C ALA A 401 -12.43 28.59 9.69
N VAL A 402 -11.95 27.97 8.60
CA VAL A 402 -11.58 28.69 7.36
C VAL A 402 -12.82 29.17 6.59
N ALA A 403 -13.93 28.43 6.58
CA ALA A 403 -15.18 28.89 5.95
C ALA A 403 -15.77 30.14 6.63
N VAL A 404 -15.66 30.24 7.96
CA VAL A 404 -16.17 31.39 8.74
C VAL A 404 -15.16 32.54 8.79
N GLY A 405 -13.87 32.26 9.00
CA GLY A 405 -12.81 33.27 9.10
C GLY A 405 -12.27 33.77 7.75
N GLY A 406 -12.41 32.97 6.69
CA GLY A 406 -11.79 33.20 5.38
C GLY A 406 -12.16 34.55 4.74
N ARG A 407 -13.38 35.06 4.99
CA ARG A 407 -13.84 36.37 4.49
C ARG A 407 -13.02 37.57 5.02
N LYS A 408 -12.20 37.39 6.06
CA LYS A 408 -11.29 38.41 6.62
C LYS A 408 -9.80 38.08 6.42
N ILE A 409 -9.47 36.83 6.04
CA ILE A 409 -8.09 36.29 6.04
C ILE A 409 -7.60 35.94 4.62
N LEU A 410 -8.49 35.50 3.73
CA LEU A 410 -8.13 35.14 2.36
C LEU A 410 -8.03 36.41 1.50
N PRO A 411 -6.86 36.71 0.89
CA PRO A 411 -6.78 37.77 -0.11
C PRO A 411 -7.60 37.40 -1.35
N THR A 412 -8.01 38.40 -2.13
CA THR A 412 -8.68 38.17 -3.42
C THR A 412 -7.83 37.28 -4.35
N SER A 413 -8.49 36.47 -5.17
CA SER A 413 -7.91 35.36 -5.94
C SER A 413 -7.00 35.81 -7.10
N GLY A 414 -5.86 36.40 -6.77
CA GLY A 414 -4.81 36.82 -7.69
C GLY A 414 -3.75 35.74 -7.95
N VAL A 415 -2.58 36.17 -8.41
CA VAL A 415 -1.46 35.31 -8.87
C VAL A 415 -1.07 34.22 -7.85
N TRP A 416 -1.12 34.53 -6.55
CA TRP A 416 -0.84 33.57 -5.47
C TRP A 416 -1.70 32.30 -5.55
N MET A 417 -3.00 32.43 -5.87
CA MET A 417 -3.92 31.29 -5.99
C MET A 417 -3.50 30.33 -7.11
N LYS A 418 -2.96 30.84 -8.23
CA LYS A 418 -2.42 29.99 -9.30
C LYS A 418 -1.16 29.23 -8.85
N THR A 419 -0.26 29.88 -8.10
CA THR A 419 0.92 29.21 -7.54
C THR A 419 0.54 28.10 -6.57
N VAL A 420 -0.46 28.33 -5.70
CA VAL A 420 -0.97 27.33 -4.75
C VAL A 420 -1.64 26.15 -5.47
N LYS A 421 -2.50 26.40 -6.47
CA LYS A 421 -3.07 25.36 -7.35
C LYS A 421 -2.01 24.42 -7.93
N HIS A 422 -0.97 25.00 -8.55
CA HIS A 422 0.07 24.22 -9.23
C HIS A 422 0.90 23.41 -8.23
N GLY A 423 1.17 23.94 -7.04
CA GLY A 423 1.83 23.20 -5.96
C GLY A 423 1.03 21.97 -5.52
N TYR A 424 -0.28 22.10 -5.32
CA TYR A 424 -1.14 20.95 -4.99
C TYR A 424 -1.31 19.98 -6.15
N GLY A 425 -1.37 20.45 -7.41
CA GLY A 425 -1.38 19.57 -8.59
C GLY A 425 -0.15 18.67 -8.65
N ILE A 426 1.04 19.22 -8.40
CA ILE A 426 2.30 18.46 -8.29
C ILE A 426 2.23 17.45 -7.13
N MET A 427 1.71 17.86 -5.97
CA MET A 427 1.63 16.99 -4.79
C MET A 427 0.62 15.86 -4.95
N LEU A 428 -0.49 16.08 -5.68
CA LEU A 428 -1.44 15.03 -6.06
C LEU A 428 -0.84 14.03 -7.07
N LEU A 429 0.00 14.48 -8.02
CA LEU A 429 0.74 13.57 -8.89
C LEU A 429 1.77 12.74 -8.10
N ALA A 430 2.45 13.32 -7.12
CA ALA A 430 3.39 12.57 -6.28
C ALA A 430 2.67 11.49 -5.45
N VAL A 431 1.47 11.79 -4.90
CA VAL A 431 0.61 10.80 -4.24
C VAL A 431 0.12 9.73 -5.22
N ALA A 432 -0.26 10.10 -6.45
CA ALA A 432 -0.68 9.14 -7.47
C ALA A 432 0.46 8.19 -7.89
N ILE A 433 1.70 8.69 -7.99
CA ILE A 433 2.90 7.87 -8.27
C ILE A 433 3.24 6.97 -7.08
N TRP A 434 3.06 7.44 -5.85
CA TRP A 434 3.22 6.60 -4.65
C TRP A 434 2.17 5.46 -4.64
N LEU A 435 0.92 5.76 -4.99
CA LEU A 435 -0.15 4.79 -5.26
C LEU A 435 0.09 3.90 -6.52
N LEU A 436 1.24 4.01 -7.19
CA LEU A 436 1.66 3.18 -8.32
C LEU A 436 2.90 2.29 -8.04
N GLU A 437 3.45 2.28 -6.83
CA GLU A 437 4.67 1.52 -6.42
C GLU A 437 4.42 0.10 -5.80
N ARG A 438 3.17 -0.42 -5.75
CA ARG A 438 2.75 -1.85 -5.51
C ARG A 438 2.29 -2.44 -6.86
N MET A 439 2.52 -1.77 -8.00
CA MET A 439 2.26 -2.30 -9.36
C MET A 439 3.43 -2.08 -10.30
N LEU A 440 4.14 -0.97 -10.14
CA LEU A 440 5.25 -0.65 -11.00
C LEU A 440 6.54 -1.19 -10.38
N ALA A 441 7.38 -1.73 -11.27
CA ALA A 441 8.76 -2.04 -10.98
C ALA A 441 9.46 -0.89 -10.24
N PRO A 442 10.54 -1.18 -9.48
CA PRO A 442 11.46 -0.15 -9.01
C PRO A 442 11.90 0.79 -10.13
N TRP A 443 12.23 0.26 -11.33
CA TRP A 443 12.66 1.06 -12.48
C TRP A 443 11.56 1.98 -13.04
N LEU A 444 10.32 1.50 -13.18
CA LEU A 444 9.19 2.35 -13.61
C LEU A 444 8.85 3.43 -12.56
N THR A 445 8.88 3.07 -11.28
CA THR A 445 8.67 4.01 -10.17
C THR A 445 9.75 5.11 -10.17
N LEU A 446 11.02 4.75 -10.33
CA LEU A 446 12.14 5.70 -10.42
C LEU A 446 12.04 6.62 -11.64
N THR A 447 11.62 6.12 -12.81
CA THR A 447 11.42 6.98 -13.99
C THR A 447 10.26 7.96 -13.81
N LEU A 448 9.15 7.55 -13.18
CA LEU A 448 8.03 8.44 -12.85
C LEU A 448 8.44 9.54 -11.85
N TRP A 449 9.15 9.19 -10.78
CA TRP A 449 9.70 10.17 -9.83
C TRP A 449 10.71 11.10 -10.49
N GLY A 450 11.64 10.57 -11.30
CA GLY A 450 12.61 11.35 -12.05
C GLY A 450 11.97 12.33 -13.02
N LEU A 451 10.93 11.90 -13.75
CA LEU A 451 10.15 12.72 -14.68
C LEU A 451 9.33 13.80 -13.95
N LEU A 452 8.69 13.48 -12.82
CA LEU A 452 7.98 14.47 -12.01
C LEU A 452 8.96 15.53 -11.48
N ILE A 453 10.08 15.12 -10.89
CA ILE A 453 11.09 16.03 -10.34
C ILE A 453 11.72 16.89 -11.45
N ALA A 454 11.96 16.31 -12.64
CA ALA A 454 12.44 17.06 -13.80
C ALA A 454 11.41 18.11 -14.29
N LEU A 455 10.12 17.75 -14.41
CA LEU A 455 9.05 18.69 -14.76
C LEU A 455 8.91 19.81 -13.74
N VAL A 456 9.04 19.51 -12.44
CA VAL A 456 9.06 20.51 -11.37
C VAL A 456 10.28 21.43 -11.51
N GLY A 457 11.47 20.91 -11.83
CA GLY A 457 12.67 21.70 -12.11
C GLY A 457 12.48 22.68 -13.29
N VAL A 458 11.86 22.21 -14.37
CA VAL A 458 11.49 23.05 -15.53
C VAL A 458 10.49 24.14 -15.11
N GLN A 459 9.40 23.78 -14.43
CA GLN A 459 8.33 24.70 -13.99
C GLN A 459 8.79 25.69 -12.89
N LEU A 460 9.89 25.40 -12.21
CA LEU A 460 10.57 26.35 -11.32
C LEU A 460 11.37 27.42 -12.07
N GLY A 461 11.71 27.19 -13.35
CA GLY A 461 12.39 28.15 -14.23
C GLY A 461 13.82 27.77 -14.60
N ALA A 462 14.20 26.48 -14.60
CA ALA A 462 15.56 26.02 -14.90
C ALA A 462 16.13 26.58 -16.23
N PHE A 463 15.31 26.68 -17.28
CA PHE A 463 15.71 27.20 -18.59
C PHE A 463 15.44 28.70 -18.80
N ASP A 464 14.71 29.36 -17.89
CA ASP A 464 14.15 30.71 -18.12
C ASP A 464 15.16 31.86 -17.88
N ALA A 465 14.91 33.01 -18.50
CA ALA A 465 15.81 34.17 -18.52
C ALA A 465 15.74 34.98 -17.21
N ALA A 466 16.60 34.62 -16.25
CA ALA A 466 16.56 35.16 -14.89
C ALA A 466 16.96 36.66 -14.78
N LYS A 467 16.07 37.46 -14.17
CA LYS A 467 16.38 38.81 -13.68
C LYS A 467 17.00 38.74 -12.27
N ALA A 468 17.70 39.79 -11.88
CA ALA A 468 18.39 39.85 -10.58
C ALA A 468 17.40 39.88 -9.39
N GLY A 469 17.70 39.12 -8.34
CA GLY A 469 16.89 39.00 -7.12
C GLY A 469 16.42 37.58 -6.84
N TRP A 470 15.29 37.43 -6.15
CA TRP A 470 14.72 36.15 -5.67
C TRP A 470 14.43 35.11 -6.78
N GLN A 471 14.32 35.53 -8.04
CA GLN A 471 14.21 34.61 -9.17
C GLN A 471 15.49 33.78 -9.38
N ARG A 472 16.67 34.29 -8.97
CA ARG A 472 17.97 33.63 -9.17
C ARG A 472 18.18 32.45 -8.21
N THR A 473 17.68 32.54 -6.96
CA THR A 473 17.69 31.42 -6.00
C THR A 473 16.69 30.34 -6.40
N ARG A 474 15.46 30.72 -6.81
CA ARG A 474 14.48 29.78 -7.36
C ARG A 474 14.99 29.04 -8.60
N LYS A 475 15.71 29.72 -9.51
CA LYS A 475 16.35 29.06 -10.66
C LYS A 475 17.46 28.08 -10.24
N GLY A 476 18.26 28.42 -9.22
CA GLY A 476 19.24 27.49 -8.65
C GLY A 476 18.60 26.21 -8.11
N LEU A 477 17.51 26.33 -7.34
CA LEU A 477 16.74 25.19 -6.84
C LEU A 477 16.15 24.35 -8.00
N GLY A 478 15.58 24.99 -9.02
CA GLY A 478 15.07 24.31 -10.20
C GLY A 478 16.13 23.55 -11.00
N LEU A 479 17.35 24.07 -11.08
CA LEU A 479 18.50 23.39 -11.69
C LEU A 479 18.97 22.18 -10.88
N VAL A 480 19.03 22.28 -9.55
CA VAL A 480 19.38 21.14 -8.67
C VAL A 480 18.31 20.05 -8.74
N ALA A 481 17.02 20.42 -8.71
CA ALA A 481 15.92 19.49 -8.91
C ALA A 481 15.99 18.79 -10.28
N PHE A 482 16.22 19.54 -11.36
CA PHE A 482 16.35 18.97 -12.70
C PHE A 482 17.56 18.03 -12.84
N ALA A 483 18.69 18.37 -12.22
CA ALA A 483 19.87 17.50 -12.16
C ALA A 483 19.62 16.22 -11.33
N TRP A 484 18.90 16.31 -10.21
CA TRP A 484 18.49 15.14 -9.42
C TRP A 484 17.49 14.26 -10.19
N GLY A 485 16.55 14.86 -10.92
CA GLY A 485 15.65 14.14 -11.83
C GLY A 485 16.42 13.37 -12.91
N MET A 486 17.45 13.97 -13.52
CA MET A 486 18.35 13.25 -14.43
C MET A 486 19.16 12.16 -13.71
N ALA A 487 19.61 12.36 -12.48
CA ALA A 487 20.35 11.34 -11.73
C ALA A 487 19.48 10.12 -11.41
N LEU A 488 18.20 10.32 -11.03
CA LEU A 488 17.21 9.26 -10.87
C LEU A 488 16.95 8.51 -12.19
N LEU A 489 16.80 9.25 -13.30
CA LEU A 489 16.62 8.64 -14.64
C LEU A 489 17.87 7.84 -15.07
N ALA A 490 19.08 8.34 -14.79
CA ALA A 490 20.33 7.63 -15.07
C ALA A 490 20.52 6.38 -14.18
N GLY A 491 20.09 6.43 -12.92
CA GLY A 491 20.06 5.28 -12.01
C GLY A 491 19.05 4.21 -12.44
N ALA A 492 17.85 4.62 -12.86
CA ALA A 492 16.84 3.71 -13.42
C ALA A 492 17.33 3.00 -14.68
N LEU A 493 18.04 3.71 -15.56
CA LEU A 493 18.71 3.15 -16.74
C LEU A 493 19.93 2.25 -16.42
N ALA A 494 20.28 2.10 -15.14
CA ALA A 494 21.44 1.35 -14.66
C ALA A 494 21.11 0.28 -13.61
N GLY A 495 19.83 -0.06 -13.42
CA GLY A 495 19.40 -1.08 -12.44
C GLY A 495 19.55 -0.64 -10.98
N ALA A 496 19.57 0.67 -10.69
CA ALA A 496 19.48 1.14 -9.31
C ALA A 496 18.06 0.88 -8.78
N ASN A 497 17.92 0.08 -7.72
CA ASN A 497 16.64 -0.27 -7.10
C ASN A 497 16.29 0.60 -5.86
N ASP A 498 17.12 1.59 -5.50
CA ASP A 498 16.94 2.43 -4.31
C ASP A 498 17.00 3.95 -4.67
N PRO A 499 15.92 4.72 -4.45
CA PRO A 499 15.85 6.15 -4.81
C PRO A 499 16.76 7.05 -3.96
N LEU A 500 17.31 6.56 -2.84
CA LEU A 500 18.29 7.28 -2.03
C LEU A 500 19.73 7.04 -2.51
N GLN A 501 19.97 6.03 -3.35
CA GLN A 501 21.30 5.70 -3.89
C GLN A 501 21.30 5.48 -5.42
N PRO A 502 20.80 6.43 -6.25
CA PRO A 502 20.68 6.24 -7.70
C PRO A 502 22.01 6.07 -8.46
N LEU A 503 23.17 6.29 -7.81
CA LEU A 503 24.49 6.05 -8.40
C LEU A 503 25.19 4.77 -7.91
N ALA A 504 24.56 3.96 -7.05
CA ALA A 504 25.17 2.75 -6.50
C ALA A 504 25.72 1.78 -7.57
N PRO A 505 25.02 1.49 -8.70
CA PRO A 505 25.55 0.63 -9.76
C PRO A 505 26.85 1.18 -10.38
N PHE A 506 26.94 2.50 -10.56
CA PHE A 506 28.11 3.17 -11.12
C PHE A 506 29.31 3.22 -10.15
N THR A 507 29.07 3.15 -8.84
CA THR A 507 30.15 3.10 -7.83
C THR A 507 30.65 1.68 -7.53
N ALA A 508 29.83 0.65 -7.76
CA ALA A 508 30.21 -0.74 -7.51
C ALA A 508 31.25 -1.29 -8.51
N GLY A 509 31.16 -0.86 -9.78
CA GLY A 509 31.89 -1.44 -10.92
C GLY A 509 33.42 -1.26 -10.97
N ASN A 510 34.08 -0.78 -9.90
CA ASN A 510 35.53 -0.54 -9.88
C ASN A 510 36.26 -1.11 -8.63
N SER A 511 35.62 -2.01 -7.87
CA SER A 511 36.31 -2.78 -6.81
C SER A 511 36.65 -4.18 -7.34
N GLY A 512 37.94 -4.50 -7.40
CA GLY A 512 38.44 -5.73 -8.03
C GLY A 512 38.10 -7.02 -7.26
N SER A 513 38.10 -8.13 -7.99
CA SER A 513 37.81 -9.49 -7.50
C SER A 513 38.54 -9.86 -6.21
N GLY A 514 37.78 -10.07 -5.13
CA GLY A 514 38.21 -10.69 -3.88
C GLY A 514 37.11 -11.61 -3.37
N ALA A 515 37.45 -12.87 -3.06
CA ALA A 515 36.48 -13.86 -2.60
C ALA A 515 36.30 -13.80 -1.08
N GLY A 516 35.05 -13.99 -0.61
CA GLY A 516 34.75 -14.23 0.80
C GLY A 516 33.91 -13.16 1.49
N SER A 517 32.65 -13.02 1.10
CA SER A 517 31.59 -12.45 1.96
C SER A 517 30.68 -13.60 2.37
N ALA A 518 30.98 -14.24 3.51
CA ALA A 518 30.12 -15.28 4.09
C ALA A 518 29.01 -14.63 4.94
N ASP A 519 27.83 -15.23 4.91
CA ASP A 519 26.57 -14.63 5.34
C ASP A 519 26.55 -14.19 6.82
N SER A 520 26.28 -12.90 7.05
CA SER A 520 25.73 -12.42 8.33
C SER A 520 24.20 -12.41 8.23
N HIS A 521 23.59 -13.60 8.21
CA HIS A 521 22.14 -13.76 8.26
C HIS A 521 21.78 -15.05 9.00
N ALA A 522 20.65 -15.03 9.71
CA ALA A 522 20.13 -16.21 10.41
C ALA A 522 19.68 -17.28 9.39
N ASN A 523 20.12 -18.53 9.59
CA ASN A 523 19.88 -19.62 8.66
C ASN A 523 18.53 -20.30 8.93
N PHE A 524 17.46 -19.71 8.38
CA PHE A 524 16.10 -20.24 8.47
C PHE A 524 15.85 -21.39 7.49
N GLN A 525 15.26 -22.48 7.98
CA GLN A 525 14.67 -23.52 7.13
C GLN A 525 13.32 -23.02 6.59
N ARG A 526 13.37 -22.32 5.45
CA ARG A 526 12.18 -21.83 4.75
C ARG A 526 11.45 -22.96 4.02
N THR A 527 10.14 -23.06 4.23
CA THR A 527 9.21 -23.91 3.47
C THR A 527 7.92 -23.15 3.19
N SER A 528 7.20 -23.51 2.12
CA SER A 528 5.87 -22.94 1.83
C SER A 528 4.72 -23.87 2.25
N GLU A 529 5.01 -25.09 2.71
CA GLU A 529 3.99 -26.10 3.00
C GLU A 529 3.62 -26.16 4.49
N PRO A 530 2.36 -25.85 4.87
CA PRO A 530 1.86 -25.97 6.24
C PRO A 530 2.08 -27.35 6.90
N GLN A 531 2.13 -28.40 6.08
CA GLN A 531 2.30 -29.79 6.53
C GLN A 531 3.74 -30.08 6.98
N GLN A 532 4.74 -29.48 6.32
CA GLN A 532 6.15 -29.64 6.66
C GLN A 532 6.50 -28.98 8.00
N ILE A 533 5.84 -27.88 8.37
CA ILE A 533 6.03 -27.20 9.65
C ILE A 533 5.86 -28.17 10.84
N ARG A 534 4.82 -29.03 10.81
CA ARG A 534 4.59 -30.02 11.87
C ARG A 534 5.71 -31.07 11.95
N GLN A 535 6.30 -31.45 10.81
CA GLN A 535 7.43 -32.39 10.73
C GLN A 535 8.73 -31.75 11.25
N LEU A 536 9.01 -30.50 10.87
CA LEU A 536 10.20 -29.76 11.32
C LEU A 536 10.16 -29.48 12.83
N LEU A 537 8.98 -29.18 13.39
CA LEU A 537 8.79 -29.05 14.85
C LEU A 537 9.02 -30.39 15.58
N GLN A 538 8.51 -31.51 15.05
CA GLN A 538 8.79 -32.84 15.59
C GLN A 538 10.27 -33.22 15.48
N GLN A 539 10.96 -32.79 14.42
CA GLN A 539 12.39 -33.01 14.24
C GLN A 539 13.22 -32.19 15.26
N ALA A 540 12.83 -30.94 15.54
CA ALA A 540 13.46 -30.11 16.58
C ALA A 540 13.28 -30.72 17.98
N GLN A 541 12.06 -31.16 18.30
CA GLN A 541 11.73 -31.88 19.54
C GLN A 541 12.57 -33.16 19.68
N ALA A 542 12.66 -33.99 18.64
CA ALA A 542 13.46 -35.21 18.62
C ALA A 542 14.98 -34.94 18.72
N ALA A 543 15.44 -33.78 18.24
CA ALA A 543 16.82 -33.32 18.40
C ALA A 543 17.10 -32.66 19.77
N GLY A 544 16.09 -32.54 20.64
CA GLY A 544 16.21 -31.91 21.96
C GLY A 544 16.45 -30.39 21.90
N LYS A 545 16.01 -29.72 20.83
CA LYS A 545 16.17 -28.28 20.63
C LYS A 545 14.85 -27.54 20.74
N PRO A 546 14.83 -26.31 21.31
CA PRO A 546 13.71 -25.40 21.12
C PRO A 546 13.61 -24.98 19.64
N ALA A 547 12.43 -24.61 19.18
CA ALA A 547 12.22 -24.14 17.81
C ALA A 547 11.67 -22.71 17.78
N LEU A 548 12.04 -21.97 16.75
CA LEU A 548 11.48 -20.67 16.41
C LEU A 548 10.85 -20.81 15.03
N LEU A 549 9.56 -20.51 14.94
CA LEU A 549 8.77 -20.54 13.70
C LEU A 549 8.36 -19.12 13.33
N ASP A 550 8.93 -18.60 12.24
CA ASP A 550 8.59 -17.30 11.66
C ASP A 550 7.57 -17.44 10.51
N PHE A 551 6.55 -16.60 10.50
CA PHE A 551 5.53 -16.54 9.45
C PHE A 551 5.86 -15.34 8.53
N TYR A 552 6.25 -15.63 7.30
CA TYR A 552 6.88 -14.67 6.39
C TYR A 552 6.04 -14.46 5.11
N ALA A 553 6.14 -13.27 4.49
CA ALA A 553 5.72 -13.05 3.09
C ALA A 553 6.46 -11.87 2.44
N ASP A 554 6.70 -11.91 1.12
CA ASP A 554 7.34 -10.78 0.41
C ASP A 554 6.48 -9.50 0.36
N TRP A 555 5.16 -9.64 0.43
CA TRP A 555 4.23 -8.51 0.50
C TRP A 555 4.16 -7.84 1.89
N CYS A 556 4.79 -8.45 2.90
CA CYS A 556 4.81 -7.97 4.27
C CYS A 556 6.03 -7.06 4.51
N ILE A 557 5.81 -5.73 4.52
CA ILE A 557 6.86 -4.72 4.75
C ILE A 557 7.60 -4.98 6.07
N ALA A 558 6.88 -5.26 7.16
CA ALA A 558 7.46 -5.55 8.47
C ALA A 558 8.37 -6.80 8.44
N CYS A 559 8.05 -7.81 7.63
CA CYS A 559 8.86 -9.02 7.47
C CYS A 559 10.20 -8.69 6.79
N LYS A 560 10.18 -7.89 5.71
CA LYS A 560 11.40 -7.38 5.06
C LYS A 560 12.25 -6.49 5.99
N VAL A 561 11.63 -5.73 6.88
CA VAL A 561 12.34 -4.93 7.89
C VAL A 561 13.00 -5.82 8.94
N MET A 562 12.33 -6.89 9.40
CA MET A 562 12.89 -7.88 10.31
C MET A 562 14.07 -8.65 9.68
N GLU A 563 13.95 -9.14 8.45
CA GLU A 563 15.06 -9.76 7.71
C GLU A 563 16.26 -8.80 7.61
N ARG A 564 16.02 -7.56 7.14
CA ARG A 564 17.10 -6.60 6.85
C ARG A 564 17.78 -6.03 8.09
N ASN A 565 17.07 -5.86 9.21
CA ASN A 565 17.57 -5.11 10.38
C ASN A 565 17.68 -5.93 11.68
N VAL A 566 17.13 -7.14 11.73
CA VAL A 566 17.13 -8.01 12.94
C VAL A 566 17.82 -9.34 12.64
N PHE A 567 17.38 -10.09 11.62
CA PHE A 567 17.96 -11.40 11.29
C PHE A 567 19.32 -11.34 10.57
N SER A 568 19.73 -10.14 10.13
CA SER A 568 21.06 -9.83 9.59
C SER A 568 22.10 -9.45 10.64
N ASP A 569 21.71 -9.20 11.89
CA ASP A 569 22.60 -8.70 12.93
C ASP A 569 23.37 -9.82 13.64
N ALA A 570 24.68 -9.63 13.83
CA ALA A 570 25.56 -10.64 14.40
C ALA A 570 25.23 -11.06 15.84
N GLU A 571 24.71 -10.15 16.68
CA GLU A 571 24.31 -10.47 18.06
C GLU A 571 23.02 -11.32 18.05
N VAL A 572 22.08 -11.01 17.15
CA VAL A 572 20.84 -11.77 16.95
C VAL A 572 21.14 -13.16 16.36
N VAL A 573 21.96 -13.24 15.30
CA VAL A 573 22.37 -14.51 14.69
C VAL A 573 23.05 -15.42 15.72
N GLN A 574 23.93 -14.86 16.58
CA GLN A 574 24.59 -15.63 17.63
C GLN A 574 23.62 -16.09 18.74
N ALA A 575 22.64 -15.27 19.11
CA ALA A 575 21.59 -15.65 20.07
C ALA A 575 20.63 -16.72 19.54
N LEU A 576 20.47 -16.83 18.22
CA LEU A 576 19.59 -17.80 17.56
C LEU A 576 20.20 -19.19 17.31
N VAL A 577 21.53 -19.36 17.40
CA VAL A 577 22.25 -20.65 17.23
C VAL A 577 21.66 -21.86 17.99
N PRO A 578 21.18 -21.76 19.25
CA PRO A 578 20.63 -22.93 19.95
C PRO A 578 19.23 -23.35 19.46
N TYR A 579 18.52 -22.50 18.72
CA TYR A 579 17.17 -22.78 18.23
C TYR A 579 17.17 -23.52 16.88
N SER A 580 16.11 -24.27 16.62
CA SER A 580 15.76 -24.73 15.27
C SER A 580 14.97 -23.65 14.55
N LEU A 581 15.58 -22.97 13.59
CA LEU A 581 14.97 -21.85 12.88
C LEU A 581 14.15 -22.37 11.69
N ILE A 582 12.84 -22.17 11.73
CA ILE A 582 11.87 -22.59 10.72
C ILE A 582 11.15 -21.33 10.22
N GLN A 583 10.89 -21.24 8.92
CA GLN A 583 10.14 -20.11 8.34
C GLN A 583 9.08 -20.61 7.37
N LEU A 584 7.83 -20.20 7.56
CA LEU A 584 6.73 -20.48 6.63
C LEU A 584 6.60 -19.30 5.65
N ASP A 585 6.88 -19.54 4.37
CA ASP A 585 6.69 -18.55 3.31
C ASP A 585 5.26 -18.59 2.77
N MET A 586 4.50 -17.56 3.14
CA MET A 586 3.09 -17.36 2.82
C MET A 586 2.87 -16.35 1.69
N THR A 587 3.90 -16.06 0.88
CA THR A 587 3.78 -15.14 -0.27
C THR A 587 2.72 -15.62 -1.27
N ALA A 588 2.50 -16.94 -1.36
CA ALA A 588 1.44 -17.56 -2.18
C ALA A 588 0.02 -17.47 -1.57
N ASN A 589 -0.11 -17.16 -0.27
CA ASN A 589 -1.36 -16.97 0.47
C ASN A 589 -2.45 -18.03 0.19
N THR A 590 -2.09 -19.31 0.23
CA THR A 590 -3.01 -20.41 -0.13
C THR A 590 -4.07 -20.67 0.94
N SER A 591 -5.17 -21.35 0.59
CA SER A 591 -6.22 -21.72 1.57
C SER A 591 -5.71 -22.60 2.71
N GLN A 592 -4.71 -23.46 2.46
CA GLN A 592 -4.06 -24.25 3.52
C GLN A 592 -3.17 -23.39 4.43
N GLN A 593 -2.54 -22.35 3.87
CA GLN A 593 -1.76 -21.38 4.63
C GLN A 593 -2.67 -20.51 5.52
N GLN A 594 -3.80 -20.05 4.98
CA GLN A 594 -4.84 -19.33 5.74
C GLN A 594 -5.41 -20.19 6.87
N ALA A 595 -5.77 -21.45 6.59
CA ALA A 595 -6.27 -22.36 7.61
C ALA A 595 -5.27 -22.63 8.76
N LEU A 596 -3.96 -22.61 8.49
CA LEU A 596 -2.92 -22.71 9.54
C LEU A 596 -2.79 -21.42 10.37
N LEU A 597 -2.97 -20.24 9.75
CA LEU A 597 -3.05 -18.97 10.48
C LEU A 597 -4.27 -18.98 11.42
N ASP A 598 -5.44 -19.37 10.93
CA ASP A 598 -6.68 -19.49 11.71
C ASP A 598 -6.55 -20.50 12.86
N GLU A 599 -5.97 -21.69 12.62
CA GLU A 599 -5.73 -22.72 13.64
C GLU A 599 -4.84 -22.23 14.78
N LEU A 600 -3.84 -21.39 14.46
CA LEU A 600 -2.90 -20.84 15.43
C LEU A 600 -3.38 -19.52 16.05
N GLY A 601 -4.45 -18.91 15.55
CA GLY A 601 -4.96 -17.62 16.01
C GLY A 601 -4.08 -16.43 15.58
N LEU A 602 -3.57 -16.47 14.34
CA LEU A 602 -2.69 -15.48 13.75
C LEU A 602 -3.45 -14.71 12.65
N PHE A 603 -3.38 -13.37 12.65
CA PHE A 603 -4.06 -12.56 11.61
C PHE A 603 -3.27 -12.42 10.29
N GLY A 604 -2.01 -12.85 10.29
CA GLY A 604 -1.10 -12.72 9.15
C GLY A 604 0.36 -12.50 9.58
N PRO A 605 1.30 -12.45 8.62
CA PRO A 605 2.71 -12.20 8.87
C PRO A 605 3.00 -10.71 9.18
N PRO A 606 4.05 -10.38 9.98
CA PRO A 606 4.96 -11.31 10.63
C PRO A 606 4.38 -11.82 11.96
N GLY A 607 4.57 -13.10 12.22
CA GLY A 607 4.28 -13.73 13.49
C GLY A 607 5.39 -14.72 13.83
N ILE A 608 5.95 -14.65 15.04
CA ILE A 608 7.03 -15.53 15.48
C ILE A 608 6.58 -16.30 16.72
N LEU A 609 6.59 -17.62 16.59
CA LEU A 609 6.16 -18.58 17.62
C LEU A 609 7.38 -19.32 18.15
N PHE A 610 7.47 -19.47 19.47
CA PHE A 610 8.56 -20.18 20.14
C PHE A 610 8.04 -21.49 20.72
N TYR A 611 8.79 -22.57 20.53
CA TYR A 611 8.47 -23.91 21.06
C TYR A 611 9.59 -24.37 21.99
N ASN A 612 9.22 -24.94 23.15
CA ASN A 612 10.17 -25.49 24.10
C ASN A 612 10.77 -26.82 23.61
N ILE A 613 11.78 -27.34 24.31
CA ILE A 613 12.41 -28.64 24.02
C ILE A 613 11.40 -29.80 24.04
N GLY A 614 10.32 -29.66 24.81
CA GLY A 614 9.21 -30.62 24.86
C GLY A 614 8.26 -30.57 23.65
N GLY A 615 8.47 -29.68 22.67
CA GLY A 615 7.61 -29.51 21.49
C GLY A 615 6.30 -28.76 21.77
N GLN A 616 6.14 -28.16 22.96
CA GLN A 616 4.98 -27.35 23.32
C GLN A 616 5.23 -25.89 23.00
N GLU A 617 4.20 -25.18 22.52
CA GLU A 617 4.30 -23.77 22.19
C GLU A 617 4.31 -22.89 23.44
N ILE A 618 5.26 -21.97 23.52
CA ILE A 618 5.41 -21.00 24.60
C ILE A 618 4.52 -19.79 24.28
N GLY A 619 3.20 -19.98 24.31
CA GLY A 619 2.22 -19.02 23.76
C GLY A 619 2.29 -17.58 24.33
N HIS A 620 2.85 -17.38 25.52
CA HIS A 620 3.07 -16.05 26.10
C HIS A 620 4.29 -15.30 25.52
N GLN A 621 5.13 -15.97 24.72
CA GLN A 621 6.31 -15.42 24.04
C GLN A 621 6.07 -15.15 22.54
N ARG A 622 4.82 -15.26 22.06
CA ARG A 622 4.46 -14.91 20.66
C ARG A 622 4.81 -13.45 20.35
N ILE A 623 5.57 -13.23 19.27
CA ILE A 623 5.76 -11.90 18.68
C ILE A 623 4.78 -11.76 17.51
N LEU A 624 4.06 -10.64 17.43
CA LEU A 624 3.15 -10.31 16.34
C LEU A 624 3.51 -8.89 15.85
N GLY A 625 3.73 -8.73 14.54
CA GLY A 625 4.19 -7.44 13.98
C GLY A 625 5.69 -7.20 14.10
N GLU A 626 6.13 -6.00 13.66
CA GLU A 626 7.54 -5.60 13.61
C GLU A 626 8.09 -5.33 15.01
N MET A 627 9.32 -5.79 15.29
CA MET A 627 10.05 -5.60 16.54
C MET A 627 11.49 -5.15 16.23
N ASN A 628 12.07 -4.23 17.03
CA ASN A 628 13.44 -3.81 16.77
C ASN A 628 14.48 -4.78 17.36
N ARG A 629 15.72 -4.71 16.86
CA ARG A 629 16.86 -5.56 17.26
C ARG A 629 17.06 -5.69 18.79
N GLY A 630 16.96 -4.58 19.52
CA GLY A 630 17.14 -4.56 20.98
C GLY A 630 15.97 -5.20 21.72
N GLU A 631 14.75 -4.96 21.26
CA GLU A 631 13.55 -5.63 21.78
C GLU A 631 13.62 -7.15 21.52
N PHE A 632 14.02 -7.58 20.32
CA PHE A 632 14.12 -8.99 19.96
C PHE A 632 15.16 -9.74 20.83
N LEU A 633 16.33 -9.14 21.07
CA LEU A 633 17.33 -9.70 21.97
C LEU A 633 16.84 -9.75 23.43
N GLN A 634 16.13 -8.72 23.91
CA GLN A 634 15.57 -8.72 25.26
C GLN A 634 14.48 -9.78 25.41
N HIS A 635 13.61 -9.94 24.40
CA HIS A 635 12.55 -10.94 24.34
C HIS A 635 13.11 -12.36 24.36
N LEU A 636 14.09 -12.67 23.50
CA LEU A 636 14.74 -13.98 23.41
C LEU A 636 15.39 -14.42 24.72
N ASN A 637 15.94 -13.49 25.51
CA ASN A 637 16.46 -13.78 26.86
C ASN A 637 15.36 -14.14 27.89
N GLY A 638 14.10 -13.81 27.63
CA GLY A 638 12.94 -14.16 28.45
C GLY A 638 12.29 -15.51 28.11
N VAL A 639 12.69 -16.16 27.02
CA VAL A 639 12.10 -17.43 26.56
C VAL A 639 12.69 -18.60 27.36
N ASP A 640 11.94 -19.14 28.33
CA ASP A 640 12.33 -20.40 28.96
C ASP A 640 12.10 -21.57 28.00
N THR A 641 13.20 -22.14 27.52
CA THR A 641 13.23 -23.23 26.56
C THR A 641 13.15 -24.62 27.20
N ARG A 642 13.24 -24.73 28.54
CA ARG A 642 13.37 -26.00 29.27
C ARG A 642 12.04 -26.59 29.74
N GLY A 643 11.04 -25.73 30.01
CA GLY A 643 9.68 -26.12 30.40
C GLY A 643 9.46 -26.26 31.90
#